data_AF-A0A095A3U9-F1
#
_entry.id   AF-A0A095A3U9-F1
#
_cell.length_a   1.000
_cell.length_b   1.000
_cell.length_c   1.000
_cell.angle_alpha   90.00
_cell.angle_beta   90.00
_cell.angle_gamma   90.00
#
_symmetry.space_group_name_H-M   'P 1'
#
loop_
_entity.id
_entity.type
_entity.pdbx_description
1 polymer ?
#
loop_
_entity_poly.entity_id
_entity_poly.type
_entity_poly.pdbx_seq_one_letter_code
_entity_poly.pdbx_strand_id
1 'polypeptide(L)'
;MEVQVNYLLSELGKMNDRLTTNQKELTDSQAEVDSLRKRNNESTLEIQHLNSMLNEKQIKLDELGRQVIEMENQLSSADQYTQSLSSANDDLMNELKNRTNEIEKLQNEIKQNMTGIQNSEFMIQELEFSVQQFTKQLEQSELLRSEAEKASNHAVSESAALKIELAKKDERIINLQNTGDAITQKLKSLEQTSNQTEQIINKYINSEIEKDSMIQRLQTESEHIRHQLIESETELQSRSSQIKSLTCELEAVKADLADCTLHRNSENLARKRIELEVADLREMKLAFTEQIERQEQFIERLQSELSNERERNDFLNKIKTDKERELHSITNEVDHLHQHNKELSSRLLERESALDSMSRELEIFTSRLDTTSKCLTETEAELLETKHKYELSEAKANKQKDELKQYEITLSSLESRLLESESQLTKCTGQYNQYDSVDRIQCSHLTDLVKDLKQQITEYKKVTTVLRTERAQLQETVNRLEGELAARSDALRKATVDITRMKTKHETELRDKTDHLNESLYQMENKWKEACKTIEKLEKEYKDQEFKLIEASTNSSDENKLLKQKLDSIESKNRIMHNELETVKLSRENLQNEYNHVKDELDKLRLKSESTTVKVSAGIQAVQKSENASTNTENIEKNEMEYLPKLQLSRSKQYSERNKMRNASPYESVKFTNHDLNSSDNSPDSIESRVEALKQANHYLRMEVENACKMINSSVLNKNKMEEEFLSMPKVKYPNLTQFDLGNHKHKVGFFDESDHCIEYRDESLVEQESKTVWLERAESVRFELKMVDLL
;
A
#
# COMPACT_ATOMS: atom_id res chain seq x y z
N MET A 1 -104.64 78.38 169.49
CA MET A 1 -103.18 78.10 169.60
C MET A 1 -102.88 76.64 169.26
N GLU A 2 -103.43 75.67 169.99
CA GLU A 2 -103.11 74.23 169.86
C GLU A 2 -103.05 73.66 168.42
N VAL A 3 -104.01 74.00 167.56
CA VAL A 3 -104.06 73.58 166.14
C VAL A 3 -102.78 73.92 165.35
N GLN A 4 -102.11 75.03 165.68
CA GLN A 4 -101.02 75.59 164.87
C GLN A 4 -99.67 74.89 165.13
N VAL A 5 -99.48 74.28 166.30
CA VAL A 5 -98.26 73.52 166.64
C VAL A 5 -98.26 72.17 165.91
N ASN A 6 -99.39 71.48 165.87
CA ASN A 6 -99.53 70.20 165.17
C ASN A 6 -99.32 70.32 163.66
N TYR A 7 -99.68 71.46 163.06
CA TYR A 7 -99.39 71.74 161.65
C TYR A 7 -97.88 71.84 161.39
N LEU A 8 -97.15 72.58 162.22
CA LEU A 8 -95.70 72.76 162.08
C LEU A 8 -94.92 71.46 162.32
N LEU A 9 -95.34 70.61 163.27
CA LEU A 9 -94.75 69.28 163.45
C LEU A 9 -95.00 68.36 162.25
N SER A 10 -96.18 68.44 161.62
CA SER A 10 -96.48 67.70 160.38
C SER A 10 -95.65 68.18 159.19
N GLU A 11 -95.41 69.50 159.07
CA GLU A 11 -94.49 70.06 158.08
C GLU A 11 -93.05 69.59 158.31
N LEU A 12 -92.53 69.67 159.55
CA LEU A 12 -91.17 69.27 159.87
C LEU A 12 -90.93 67.77 159.58
N GLY A 13 -91.91 66.91 159.89
CA GLY A 13 -91.89 65.50 159.54
C GLY A 13 -91.74 65.28 158.03
N LYS A 14 -92.64 65.85 157.23
CA LYS A 14 -92.56 65.78 155.75
C LYS A 14 -91.25 66.33 155.20
N MET A 15 -90.70 67.37 155.82
CA MET A 15 -89.43 67.97 155.40
C MET A 15 -88.25 67.04 155.67
N ASN A 16 -88.23 66.36 156.83
CA ASN A 16 -87.25 65.33 157.16
C ASN A 16 -87.40 64.08 156.27
N ASP A 17 -88.62 63.63 156.00
CA ASP A 17 -88.90 62.53 155.08
C ASP A 17 -88.34 62.85 153.69
N ARG A 18 -88.64 64.04 153.14
CA ARG A 18 -88.08 64.51 151.86
C ARG A 18 -86.55 64.60 151.88
N LEU A 19 -85.93 65.06 152.96
CA LEU A 19 -84.47 65.12 153.06
C LEU A 19 -83.88 63.70 153.05
N THR A 20 -84.51 62.76 153.74
CA THR A 20 -84.13 61.33 153.75
C THR A 20 -84.30 60.70 152.36
N THR A 21 -85.38 60.99 151.64
CA THR A 21 -85.59 60.58 150.24
C THR A 21 -84.51 61.15 149.33
N ASN A 22 -84.30 62.47 149.33
CA ASN A 22 -83.28 63.14 148.50
C ASN A 22 -81.87 62.59 148.78
N GLN A 23 -81.55 62.28 150.04
CA GLN A 23 -80.23 61.74 150.39
C GLN A 23 -80.06 60.28 149.93
N LYS A 24 -81.15 59.49 149.89
CA LYS A 24 -81.15 58.17 149.24
C LYS A 24 -80.99 58.29 147.72
N GLU A 25 -81.77 59.16 147.07
CA GLU A 25 -81.67 59.43 145.63
C GLU A 25 -80.26 59.88 145.24
N LEU A 26 -79.58 60.67 146.08
CA LEU A 26 -78.18 61.06 145.88
C LEU A 26 -77.21 59.88 145.99
N THR A 27 -77.39 58.96 146.95
CA THR A 27 -76.56 57.75 147.04
C THR A 27 -76.82 56.77 145.89
N ASP A 28 -78.07 56.61 145.47
CA ASP A 28 -78.44 55.77 144.33
C ASP A 28 -77.86 56.36 143.03
N SER A 29 -77.93 57.68 142.84
CA SER A 29 -77.30 58.40 141.71
C SER A 29 -75.78 58.28 141.71
N GLN A 30 -75.13 58.36 142.88
CA GLN A 30 -73.68 58.21 142.98
C GLN A 30 -73.23 56.78 142.61
N ALA A 31 -73.99 55.76 143.05
CA ALA A 31 -73.74 54.38 142.66
C ALA A 31 -73.94 54.14 141.15
N GLU A 32 -74.93 54.80 140.53
CA GLU A 32 -75.09 54.80 139.07
C GLU A 32 -73.92 55.51 138.35
N VAL A 33 -73.47 56.67 138.84
CA VAL A 33 -72.31 57.40 138.29
C VAL A 33 -71.03 56.57 138.35
N ASP A 34 -70.75 55.87 139.46
CA ASP A 34 -69.56 55.02 139.56
C ASP A 34 -69.69 53.73 138.73
N SER A 35 -70.90 53.19 138.56
CA SER A 35 -71.21 52.11 137.62
C SER A 35 -70.98 52.52 136.15
N LEU A 36 -71.45 53.70 135.77
CA LEU A 36 -71.23 54.30 134.45
C LEU A 36 -69.75 54.62 134.22
N ARG A 37 -69.03 55.16 135.21
CA ARG A 37 -67.59 55.40 135.16
C ARG A 37 -66.81 54.10 134.97
N LYS A 38 -67.16 53.03 135.70
CA LYS A 38 -66.56 51.71 135.52
C LYS A 38 -66.77 51.21 134.09
N ARG A 39 -68.01 51.23 133.59
CA ARG A 39 -68.35 50.81 132.22
C ARG A 39 -67.60 51.62 131.16
N ASN A 40 -67.48 52.93 131.34
CA ASN A 40 -66.75 53.81 130.43
C ASN A 40 -65.24 53.49 130.40
N ASN A 41 -64.65 53.14 131.55
CA ASN A 41 -63.26 52.68 131.62
C ASN A 41 -63.08 51.32 130.91
N GLU A 42 -64.03 50.39 131.09
CA GLU A 42 -64.04 49.08 130.42
C GLU A 42 -64.13 49.25 128.89
N SER A 43 -65.06 50.06 128.38
CA SER A 43 -65.16 50.39 126.95
C SER A 43 -63.95 51.16 126.42
N THR A 44 -63.28 51.98 127.24
CA THR A 44 -62.04 52.67 126.84
C THR A 44 -60.90 51.67 126.61
N LEU A 45 -60.76 50.65 127.47
CA LEU A 45 -59.79 49.57 127.29
C LEU A 45 -60.12 48.69 126.08
N GLU A 46 -61.41 48.40 125.86
CA GLU A 46 -61.87 47.66 124.68
C GLU A 46 -61.56 48.41 123.37
N ILE A 47 -61.79 49.74 123.31
CA ILE A 47 -61.41 50.59 122.18
C ILE A 47 -59.90 50.60 121.95
N GLN A 48 -59.09 50.65 123.02
CA GLN A 48 -57.63 50.56 122.90
C GLN A 48 -57.18 49.20 122.33
N HIS A 49 -57.77 48.10 122.79
CA HIS A 49 -57.50 46.76 122.26
C HIS A 49 -57.92 46.61 120.79
N LEU A 50 -59.12 47.09 120.43
CA LEU A 50 -59.61 47.11 119.05
C LEU A 50 -58.70 47.94 118.13
N ASN A 51 -58.22 49.11 118.58
CA ASN A 51 -57.27 49.92 117.82
C ASN A 51 -55.91 49.23 117.65
N SER A 52 -55.43 48.49 118.65
CA SER A 52 -54.20 47.69 118.53
C SER A 52 -54.36 46.58 117.50
N MET A 53 -55.47 45.84 117.53
CA MET A 53 -55.78 44.81 116.53
C MET A 53 -55.96 45.40 115.13
N LEU A 54 -56.60 46.56 115.00
CA LEU A 54 -56.77 47.26 113.72
C LEU A 54 -55.41 47.66 113.12
N ASN A 55 -54.52 48.22 113.93
CA ASN A 55 -53.16 48.58 113.51
C ASN A 55 -52.33 47.35 113.09
N GLU A 56 -52.41 46.24 113.82
CA GLU A 56 -51.81 44.97 113.40
C GLU A 56 -52.36 44.44 112.07
N LYS A 57 -53.67 44.57 111.85
CA LYS A 57 -54.32 44.14 110.61
C LYS A 57 -53.93 45.04 109.45
N GLN A 58 -53.77 46.34 109.66
CA GLN A 58 -53.26 47.28 108.65
C GLN A 58 -51.82 46.92 108.25
N ILE A 59 -50.91 46.75 109.22
CA ILE A 59 -49.51 46.37 108.96
C ILE A 59 -49.43 45.04 108.17
N LYS A 60 -50.28 44.06 108.50
CA LYS A 60 -50.37 42.78 107.77
C LYS A 60 -50.95 42.94 106.37
N LEU A 61 -51.89 43.87 106.15
CA LEU A 61 -52.42 44.22 104.84
C LEU A 61 -51.38 44.94 103.96
N ASP A 62 -50.62 45.88 104.55
CA ASP A 62 -49.56 46.64 103.86
C ASP A 62 -48.35 45.75 103.49
N GLU A 63 -48.12 44.67 104.25
CA GLU A 63 -47.13 43.63 103.93
C GLU A 63 -47.62 42.71 102.80
N LEU A 64 -48.87 42.23 102.87
CA LEU A 64 -49.47 41.43 101.78
C LEU A 64 -49.57 42.23 100.48
N GLY A 65 -49.89 43.53 100.53
CA GLY A 65 -49.92 44.41 99.36
C GLY A 65 -48.54 44.54 98.69
N ARG A 66 -47.46 44.63 99.47
CA ARG A 66 -46.08 44.62 98.94
C ARG A 66 -45.70 43.27 98.32
N GLN A 67 -46.17 42.16 98.90
CA GLN A 67 -45.96 40.82 98.33
C GLN A 67 -46.73 40.60 97.02
N VAL A 68 -47.95 41.15 96.89
CA VAL A 68 -48.71 41.14 95.63
C VAL A 68 -47.96 41.91 94.55
N ILE A 69 -47.52 43.14 94.82
CA ILE A 69 -46.76 43.97 93.85
C ILE A 69 -45.47 43.26 93.40
N GLU A 70 -44.75 42.59 94.31
CA GLU A 70 -43.56 41.82 93.96
C GLU A 70 -43.88 40.62 93.06
N MET A 71 -44.97 39.89 93.33
CA MET A 71 -45.43 38.80 92.45
C MET A 71 -45.91 39.32 91.08
N GLU A 72 -46.55 40.48 91.01
CA GLU A 72 -46.96 41.14 89.76
C GLU A 72 -45.74 41.56 88.92
N ASN A 73 -44.69 42.11 89.55
CA ASN A 73 -43.42 42.42 88.89
C ASN A 73 -42.74 41.15 88.35
N GLN A 74 -42.66 40.09 89.16
CA GLN A 74 -42.08 38.81 88.76
C GLN A 74 -42.86 38.18 87.60
N LEU A 75 -44.20 38.17 87.66
CA LEU A 75 -45.06 37.70 86.58
C LEU A 75 -44.84 38.49 85.28
N SER A 76 -44.81 39.83 85.35
CA SER A 76 -44.54 40.66 84.17
C SER A 76 -43.16 40.39 83.55
N SER A 77 -42.13 40.10 84.37
CA SER A 77 -40.81 39.71 83.87
C SER A 77 -40.81 38.32 83.21
N ALA A 78 -41.61 37.38 83.73
CA ALA A 78 -41.77 36.05 83.15
C ALA A 78 -42.56 36.09 81.84
N ASP A 79 -43.59 36.94 81.74
CA ASP A 79 -44.35 37.18 80.51
C ASP A 79 -43.44 37.78 79.41
N GLN A 80 -42.64 38.80 79.74
CA GLN A 80 -41.67 39.40 78.80
C GLN A 80 -40.61 38.40 78.32
N TYR A 81 -40.10 37.55 79.22
CA TYR A 81 -39.18 36.47 78.87
C TYR A 81 -39.84 35.41 77.97
N THR A 82 -41.07 35.02 78.28
CA THR A 82 -41.87 34.06 77.49
C THR A 82 -42.18 34.61 76.09
N GLN A 83 -42.53 35.89 75.98
CA GLN A 83 -42.74 36.57 74.70
C GLN A 83 -41.46 36.64 73.87
N SER A 84 -40.32 36.90 74.52
CA SER A 84 -38.99 36.90 73.87
C SER A 84 -38.61 35.52 73.35
N LEU A 85 -38.86 34.45 74.13
CA LEU A 85 -38.67 33.07 73.70
C LEU A 85 -39.62 32.69 72.55
N SER A 86 -40.88 33.14 72.56
CA SER A 86 -41.81 32.91 71.46
C SER A 86 -41.29 33.51 70.16
N SER A 87 -40.84 34.78 70.18
CA SER A 87 -40.29 35.44 68.99
C SER A 87 -39.05 34.69 68.46
N ALA A 88 -38.12 34.30 69.34
CA ALA A 88 -36.93 33.55 68.95
C ALA A 88 -37.28 32.15 68.38
N ASN A 89 -38.34 31.51 68.89
CA ASN A 89 -38.84 30.24 68.36
C ASN A 89 -39.52 30.42 67.00
N ASP A 90 -40.28 31.50 66.80
CA ASP A 90 -40.89 31.84 65.51
C ASP A 90 -39.81 32.14 64.45
N ASP A 91 -38.74 32.86 64.80
CA ASP A 91 -37.58 33.09 63.95
C ASP A 91 -36.88 31.78 63.56
N LEU A 92 -36.64 30.88 64.53
CA LEU A 92 -36.05 29.57 64.28
C LEU A 92 -36.95 28.67 63.41
N MET A 93 -38.28 28.73 63.58
CA MET A 93 -39.24 28.02 62.74
C MET A 93 -39.26 28.55 61.31
N ASN A 94 -39.08 29.86 61.12
CA ASN A 94 -38.93 30.47 59.79
C ASN A 94 -37.60 30.06 59.12
N GLU A 95 -36.48 30.07 59.84
CA GLU A 95 -35.20 29.60 59.28
C GLU A 95 -35.22 28.10 58.97
N LEU A 96 -35.78 27.25 59.84
CA LEU A 96 -35.98 25.82 59.56
C LEU A 96 -36.79 25.61 58.27
N LYS A 97 -37.89 26.35 58.09
CA LYS A 97 -38.71 26.30 56.88
C LYS A 97 -37.93 26.75 55.64
N ASN A 98 -37.12 27.81 55.74
CA ASN A 98 -36.24 28.25 54.66
C ASN A 98 -35.24 27.15 54.26
N ARG A 99 -34.64 26.47 55.25
CA ARG A 99 -33.72 25.33 55.01
C ARG A 99 -34.42 24.12 54.42
N THR A 100 -35.66 23.83 54.79
CA THR A 100 -36.46 22.78 54.12
C THR A 100 -36.63 23.09 52.63
N ASN A 101 -37.00 24.32 52.29
CA ASN A 101 -37.16 24.75 50.89
C ASN A 101 -35.82 24.73 50.11
N GLU A 102 -34.71 25.10 50.76
CA GLU A 102 -33.36 25.04 50.18
C GLU A 102 -32.93 23.60 49.89
N ILE A 103 -33.18 22.67 50.81
CA ILE A 103 -32.94 21.23 50.64
C ILE A 103 -33.79 20.66 49.49
N GLU A 104 -35.08 21.00 49.42
CA GLU A 104 -35.96 20.58 48.33
C GLU A 104 -35.49 21.10 46.97
N LYS A 105 -35.05 22.36 46.89
CA LYS A 105 -34.46 22.93 45.67
C LYS A 105 -33.21 22.16 45.25
N LEU A 106 -32.29 21.89 46.18
CA LEU A 106 -31.06 21.13 45.91
C LEU A 106 -31.36 19.68 45.51
N GLN A 107 -32.35 19.02 46.09
CA GLN A 107 -32.80 17.68 45.68
C GLN A 107 -33.33 17.68 44.24
N ASN A 108 -34.10 18.70 43.86
CA ASN A 108 -34.59 18.85 42.48
C ASN A 108 -33.47 19.17 41.47
N GLU A 109 -32.47 19.98 41.85
CA GLU A 109 -31.27 20.23 41.05
C GLU A 109 -30.42 18.96 40.88
N ILE A 110 -30.20 18.18 41.94
CA ILE A 110 -29.53 16.88 41.88
C ILE A 110 -30.29 15.93 40.94
N LYS A 111 -31.63 15.87 41.02
CA LYS A 111 -32.44 15.02 40.15
C LYS A 111 -32.32 15.41 38.66
N GLN A 112 -32.31 16.70 38.35
CA GLN A 112 -32.08 17.18 36.98
C GLN A 112 -30.66 16.87 36.50
N ASN A 113 -29.65 17.02 37.35
CA ASN A 113 -28.27 16.67 37.03
C ASN A 113 -28.09 15.16 36.79
N MET A 114 -28.75 14.30 37.56
CA MET A 114 -28.74 12.84 37.31
C MET A 114 -29.31 12.49 35.94
N THR A 115 -30.44 13.07 35.52
CA THR A 115 -30.99 12.86 34.16
C THR A 115 -30.07 13.46 33.09
N GLY A 116 -29.40 14.58 33.37
CA GLY A 116 -28.37 15.16 32.49
C GLY A 116 -27.15 14.25 32.30
N ILE A 117 -26.70 13.58 33.37
CA ILE A 117 -25.63 12.59 33.34
C ILE A 117 -26.06 11.37 32.52
N GLN A 118 -27.24 10.79 32.78
CA GLN A 118 -27.76 9.64 32.03
C GLN A 118 -27.86 9.92 30.52
N ASN A 119 -28.36 11.10 30.14
CA ASN A 119 -28.40 11.52 28.72
C ASN A 119 -27.00 11.68 28.11
N SER A 120 -26.00 12.04 28.93
CA SER A 120 -24.60 12.15 28.50
C SER A 120 -23.93 10.77 28.39
N GLU A 121 -24.26 9.83 29.27
CA GLU A 121 -23.80 8.43 29.21
C GLU A 121 -24.31 7.73 27.94
N PHE A 122 -25.58 7.92 27.56
CA PHE A 122 -26.10 7.42 26.28
C PHE A 122 -25.37 8.02 25.07
N MET A 123 -25.11 9.34 25.09
CA MET A 123 -24.35 10.02 24.02
C MET A 123 -22.90 9.53 23.93
N ILE A 124 -22.27 9.22 25.07
CA ILE A 124 -20.94 8.62 25.11
C ILE A 124 -20.96 7.22 24.49
N GLN A 125 -21.94 6.37 24.83
CA GLN A 125 -22.08 5.01 24.26
C GLN A 125 -22.30 5.03 22.74
N GLU A 126 -23.09 5.98 22.22
CA GLU A 126 -23.30 6.18 20.78
C GLU A 126 -22.01 6.61 20.06
N LEU A 127 -21.22 7.49 20.69
CA LEU A 127 -19.91 7.91 20.19
C LEU A 127 -18.86 6.79 20.27
N GLU A 128 -18.82 6.01 21.35
CA GLU A 128 -17.94 4.84 21.51
C GLU A 128 -18.23 3.78 20.44
N PHE A 129 -19.50 3.46 20.19
CA PHE A 129 -19.91 2.55 19.12
C PHE A 129 -19.51 3.10 17.73
N SER A 130 -19.68 4.40 17.50
CA SER A 130 -19.25 5.06 16.26
C SER A 130 -17.73 4.99 16.07
N VAL A 131 -16.94 5.20 17.13
CA VAL A 131 -15.48 5.07 17.10
C VAL A 131 -15.05 3.63 16.83
N GLN A 132 -15.70 2.63 17.44
CA GLN A 132 -15.46 1.21 17.12
C GLN A 132 -15.74 0.88 15.64
N GLN A 133 -16.83 1.39 15.07
CA GLN A 133 -17.11 1.21 13.64
C GLN A 133 -16.04 1.85 12.73
N PHE A 134 -15.67 3.11 12.99
CA PHE A 134 -14.63 3.78 12.20
C PHE A 134 -13.25 3.13 12.36
N THR A 135 -12.94 2.57 13.53
CA THR A 135 -11.69 1.83 13.77
C THR A 135 -11.64 0.58 12.91
N LYS A 136 -12.71 -0.23 12.89
CA LYS A 136 -12.81 -1.43 12.04
C LYS A 136 -12.77 -1.11 10.54
N GLN A 137 -13.35 0.02 10.12
CA GLN A 137 -13.24 0.51 8.73
C GLN A 137 -11.82 0.94 8.38
N LEU A 138 -11.11 1.60 9.30
CA LEU A 138 -9.70 1.99 9.12
C LEU A 138 -8.79 0.76 9.00
N GLU A 139 -8.92 -0.22 9.91
CA GLU A 139 -8.18 -1.48 9.86
C GLU A 139 -8.37 -2.22 8.51
N GLN A 140 -9.61 -2.30 8.03
CA GLN A 140 -9.92 -2.89 6.73
C GLN A 140 -9.30 -2.09 5.57
N SER A 141 -9.30 -0.75 5.65
CA SER A 141 -8.69 0.12 4.65
C SER A 141 -7.16 -0.01 4.62
N GLU A 142 -6.51 -0.12 5.79
CA GLU A 142 -5.07 -0.31 5.90
C GLU A 142 -4.61 -1.70 5.42
N LEU A 143 -5.41 -2.74 5.66
CA LEU A 143 -5.17 -4.08 5.12
C LEU A 143 -5.18 -4.06 3.58
N LEU A 144 -6.25 -3.52 2.97
CA LEU A 144 -6.37 -3.38 1.51
C LEU A 144 -5.25 -2.51 0.92
N ARG A 145 -4.84 -1.44 1.64
CA ARG A 145 -3.70 -0.60 1.25
C ARG A 145 -2.39 -1.40 1.27
N SER A 146 -2.17 -2.24 2.29
CA SER A 146 -1.00 -3.11 2.41
C SER A 146 -0.93 -4.16 1.29
N GLU A 147 -2.08 -4.72 0.90
CA GLU A 147 -2.19 -5.67 -0.21
C GLU A 147 -1.93 -5.01 -1.57
N ALA A 148 -2.51 -3.82 -1.82
CA ALA A 148 -2.24 -3.02 -3.01
C ALA A 148 -0.76 -2.60 -3.10
N GLU A 149 -0.13 -2.26 -1.97
CA GLU A 149 1.30 -1.93 -1.90
C GLU A 149 2.19 -3.16 -2.21
N LYS A 150 1.84 -4.35 -1.71
CA LYS A 150 2.53 -5.61 -2.07
C LYS A 150 2.38 -5.94 -3.55
N ALA A 151 1.16 -5.82 -4.10
CA ALA A 151 0.89 -6.08 -5.51
C ALA A 151 1.64 -5.10 -6.43
N SER A 152 1.67 -3.81 -6.08
CA SER A 152 2.44 -2.78 -6.80
C SER A 152 3.94 -3.09 -6.80
N ASN A 153 4.50 -3.42 -5.63
CA ASN A 153 5.91 -3.81 -5.52
C ASN A 153 6.25 -5.08 -6.32
N HIS A 154 5.34 -6.05 -6.39
CA HIS A 154 5.50 -7.24 -7.23
C HIS A 154 5.52 -6.87 -8.72
N ALA A 155 4.56 -6.08 -9.20
CA ALA A 155 4.49 -5.63 -10.59
C ALA A 155 5.70 -4.76 -11.01
N VAL A 156 6.25 -3.95 -10.10
CA VAL A 156 7.49 -3.20 -10.33
C VAL A 156 8.71 -4.14 -10.47
N SER A 157 8.80 -5.16 -9.62
CA SER A 157 9.84 -6.19 -9.68
C SER A 157 9.76 -7.01 -10.99
N GLU A 158 8.56 -7.43 -11.38
CA GLU A 158 8.29 -8.13 -12.63
C GLU A 158 8.62 -7.25 -13.85
N SER A 159 8.21 -5.97 -13.84
CA SER A 159 8.56 -5.01 -14.89
C SER A 159 10.09 -4.82 -15.02
N ALA A 160 10.83 -4.82 -13.92
CA ALA A 160 12.29 -4.77 -13.93
C ALA A 160 12.90 -6.06 -14.51
N ALA A 161 12.39 -7.23 -14.14
CA ALA A 161 12.81 -8.51 -14.69
C ALA A 161 12.53 -8.60 -16.21
N LEU A 162 11.35 -8.16 -16.66
CA LEU A 162 10.96 -8.12 -18.07
C LEU A 162 11.83 -7.16 -18.89
N LYS A 163 12.24 -6.01 -18.33
CA LYS A 163 13.21 -5.10 -18.99
C LYS A 163 14.59 -5.74 -19.16
N ILE A 164 15.04 -6.54 -18.19
CA ILE A 164 16.31 -7.29 -18.28
C ILE A 164 16.20 -8.43 -19.30
N GLU A 165 15.06 -9.12 -19.37
CA GLU A 165 14.75 -10.10 -20.43
C GLU A 165 14.74 -9.47 -21.83
N LEU A 166 14.16 -8.27 -21.97
CA LEU A 166 14.09 -7.54 -23.23
C LEU A 166 15.49 -7.13 -23.70
N ALA A 167 16.28 -6.48 -22.84
CA ALA A 167 17.63 -6.03 -23.19
C ALA A 167 18.56 -7.19 -23.63
N LYS A 168 18.42 -8.38 -23.04
CA LYS A 168 19.13 -9.60 -23.48
C LYS A 168 18.68 -10.09 -24.86
N LYS A 169 17.40 -9.91 -25.19
CA LYS A 169 16.85 -10.26 -26.52
C LYS A 169 17.31 -9.25 -27.57
N ASP A 170 17.34 -7.96 -27.23
CA ASP A 170 17.87 -6.90 -28.10
C ASP A 170 19.37 -7.09 -28.37
N GLU A 171 20.18 -7.37 -27.34
CA GLU A 171 21.60 -7.73 -27.49
C GLU A 171 21.77 -8.97 -28.40
N ARG A 172 20.90 -9.98 -28.27
CA ARG A 172 20.93 -11.18 -29.12
C ARG A 172 20.50 -10.89 -30.56
N ILE A 173 19.56 -9.98 -30.78
CA ILE A 173 19.14 -9.52 -32.12
C ILE A 173 20.29 -8.76 -32.80
N ILE A 174 20.93 -7.82 -32.10
CA ILE A 174 22.11 -7.07 -32.60
C ILE A 174 23.23 -8.04 -32.98
N ASN A 175 23.54 -9.03 -32.13
CA ASN A 175 24.53 -10.05 -32.45
C ASN A 175 24.15 -10.90 -33.68
N LEU A 176 22.86 -11.25 -33.84
CA LEU A 176 22.38 -11.97 -35.03
C LEU A 176 22.47 -11.11 -36.30
N GLN A 177 22.12 -9.82 -36.24
CA GLN A 177 22.28 -8.88 -37.36
C GLN A 177 23.75 -8.77 -37.77
N ASN A 178 24.67 -8.56 -36.82
CA ASN A 178 26.11 -8.53 -37.07
C ASN A 178 26.61 -9.82 -37.78
N THR A 179 26.08 -11.00 -37.42
CA THR A 179 26.40 -12.24 -38.14
C THR A 179 25.77 -12.33 -39.53
N GLY A 180 24.56 -11.80 -39.71
CA GLY A 180 23.88 -11.71 -41.01
C GLY A 180 24.61 -10.79 -41.99
N ASP A 181 25.08 -9.64 -41.52
CA ASP A 181 25.88 -8.70 -42.30
C ASP A 181 27.23 -9.31 -42.68
N ALA A 182 27.92 -10.00 -41.76
CA ALA A 182 29.16 -10.72 -42.05
C ALA A 182 28.96 -11.87 -43.06
N ILE A 183 27.82 -12.57 -43.01
CA ILE A 183 27.45 -13.59 -44.02
C ILE A 183 27.16 -12.93 -45.37
N THR A 184 26.44 -11.80 -45.38
CA THR A 184 26.11 -11.03 -46.60
C THR A 184 27.36 -10.48 -47.27
N GLN A 185 28.32 -9.97 -46.50
CA GLN A 185 29.62 -9.49 -46.99
C GLN A 185 30.46 -10.64 -47.55
N LYS A 186 30.44 -11.83 -46.91
CA LYS A 186 31.05 -13.05 -47.46
C LYS A 186 30.40 -13.49 -48.77
N LEU A 187 29.07 -13.55 -48.84
CA LEU A 187 28.34 -13.89 -50.06
C LEU A 187 28.73 -12.97 -51.23
N LYS A 188 28.75 -11.65 -50.99
CA LYS A 188 29.16 -10.66 -51.99
C LYS A 188 30.62 -10.85 -52.46
N SER A 189 31.52 -11.26 -51.57
CA SER A 189 32.90 -11.61 -51.95
C SER A 189 32.99 -12.91 -52.76
N LEU A 190 32.19 -13.92 -52.42
CA LEU A 190 32.14 -15.21 -53.11
C LEU A 190 31.54 -15.05 -54.51
N GLU A 191 30.44 -14.31 -54.64
CA GLU A 191 29.82 -13.90 -55.90
C GLU A 191 30.84 -13.16 -56.79
N GLN A 192 31.60 -12.21 -56.23
CA GLN A 192 32.65 -11.51 -56.97
C GLN A 192 33.77 -12.45 -57.45
N THR A 193 34.18 -13.45 -56.65
CA THR A 193 35.13 -14.49 -57.10
C THR A 193 34.54 -15.48 -58.10
N SER A 194 33.24 -15.77 -58.01
CA SER A 194 32.52 -16.62 -58.97
C SER A 194 32.51 -15.95 -60.34
N ASN A 195 32.12 -14.68 -60.40
CA ASN A 195 32.09 -13.88 -61.62
C ASN A 195 33.50 -13.73 -62.25
N GLN A 196 34.55 -13.62 -61.44
CA GLN A 196 35.94 -13.66 -61.92
C GLN A 196 36.32 -15.03 -62.49
N THR A 197 35.90 -16.12 -61.84
CA THR A 197 36.17 -17.49 -62.29
C THR A 197 35.44 -17.79 -63.60
N GLU A 198 34.19 -17.35 -63.73
CA GLU A 198 33.40 -17.45 -64.96
C GLU A 198 34.06 -16.66 -66.11
N GLN A 199 34.56 -15.45 -65.87
CA GLN A 199 35.33 -14.69 -66.86
C GLN A 199 36.63 -15.39 -67.30
N ILE A 200 37.27 -16.16 -66.42
CA ILE A 200 38.45 -16.98 -66.75
C ILE A 200 38.02 -18.19 -67.60
N ILE A 201 36.96 -18.88 -67.20
CA ILE A 201 36.39 -20.01 -67.95
C ILE A 201 35.96 -19.60 -69.35
N ASN A 202 35.23 -18.48 -69.49
CA ASN A 202 34.78 -17.97 -70.80
C ASN A 202 35.94 -17.57 -71.71
N LYS A 203 37.04 -17.02 -71.15
CA LYS A 203 38.28 -16.81 -71.93
C LYS A 203 38.92 -18.12 -72.39
N TYR A 204 38.91 -19.15 -71.55
CA TYR A 204 39.47 -20.46 -71.88
C TYR A 204 38.63 -21.17 -72.95
N ILE A 205 37.30 -21.16 -72.83
CA ILE A 205 36.35 -21.68 -73.81
C ILE A 205 36.55 -20.99 -75.17
N ASN A 206 36.62 -19.66 -75.20
CA ASN A 206 36.86 -18.93 -76.44
C ASN A 206 38.21 -19.30 -77.08
N SER A 207 39.27 -19.47 -76.28
CA SER A 207 40.57 -19.93 -76.79
C SER A 207 40.54 -21.36 -77.33
N GLU A 208 39.73 -22.26 -76.75
CA GLU A 208 39.56 -23.61 -77.30
C GLU A 208 38.75 -23.59 -78.60
N ILE A 209 37.70 -22.77 -78.69
CA ILE A 209 36.93 -22.55 -79.94
C ILE A 209 37.84 -22.00 -81.05
N GLU A 210 38.77 -21.08 -80.73
CA GLU A 210 39.77 -20.59 -81.68
C GLU A 210 40.73 -21.69 -82.16
N LYS A 211 41.16 -22.60 -81.26
CA LYS A 211 41.99 -23.77 -81.64
C LYS A 211 41.21 -24.75 -82.50
N ASP A 212 39.98 -25.10 -82.16
CA ASP A 212 39.14 -25.99 -82.96
C ASP A 212 38.87 -25.37 -84.35
N SER A 213 38.65 -24.05 -84.41
CA SER A 213 38.52 -23.30 -85.67
C SER A 213 39.83 -23.25 -86.48
N MET A 214 40.99 -23.48 -85.85
CA MET A 214 42.28 -23.65 -86.54
C MET A 214 42.50 -25.11 -86.97
N ILE A 215 42.14 -26.08 -86.13
CA ILE A 215 42.20 -27.52 -86.42
C ILE A 215 41.30 -27.86 -87.60
N GLN A 216 40.06 -27.36 -87.65
CA GLN A 216 39.16 -27.55 -88.80
C GLN A 216 39.75 -27.00 -90.10
N ARG A 217 40.39 -25.82 -90.07
CA ARG A 217 41.08 -25.27 -91.26
C ARG A 217 42.23 -26.17 -91.72
N LEU A 218 43.10 -26.57 -90.80
CA LEU A 218 44.21 -27.51 -91.08
C LEU A 218 43.72 -28.88 -91.56
N GLN A 219 42.56 -29.36 -91.08
CA GLN A 219 41.90 -30.55 -91.59
C GLN A 219 41.46 -30.32 -93.04
N THR A 220 40.70 -29.25 -93.35
CA THR A 220 40.27 -28.97 -94.74
C THR A 220 41.44 -28.76 -95.71
N GLU A 221 42.55 -28.18 -95.26
CA GLU A 221 43.78 -28.03 -96.05
C GLU A 221 44.44 -29.39 -96.31
N SER A 222 44.55 -30.24 -95.28
CA SER A 222 45.02 -31.63 -95.40
C SER A 222 44.12 -32.47 -96.33
N GLU A 223 42.80 -32.28 -96.28
CA GLU A 223 41.87 -32.93 -97.21
C GLU A 223 42.06 -32.44 -98.65
N HIS A 224 42.25 -31.13 -98.85
CA HIS A 224 42.52 -30.58 -100.17
C HIS A 224 43.83 -31.13 -100.77
N ILE A 225 44.90 -31.20 -99.97
CA ILE A 225 46.17 -31.84 -100.36
C ILE A 225 45.97 -33.33 -100.68
N ARG A 226 45.21 -34.06 -99.87
CA ARG A 226 44.87 -35.48 -100.12
C ARG A 226 44.13 -35.65 -101.45
N HIS A 227 43.19 -34.75 -101.78
CA HIS A 227 42.46 -34.78 -103.04
C HIS A 227 43.37 -34.48 -104.25
N GLN A 228 44.24 -33.46 -104.18
CA GLN A 228 45.24 -33.19 -105.22
C GLN A 228 46.19 -34.38 -105.46
N LEU A 229 46.54 -35.10 -104.39
CA LEU A 229 47.44 -36.25 -104.45
C LEU A 229 46.75 -37.48 -105.09
N ILE A 230 45.48 -37.72 -104.77
CA ILE A 230 44.65 -38.73 -105.43
C ILE A 230 44.45 -38.38 -106.92
N GLU A 231 44.17 -37.12 -107.25
CA GLU A 231 44.02 -36.66 -108.63
C GLU A 231 45.32 -36.89 -109.43
N SER A 232 46.46 -36.51 -108.87
CA SER A 232 47.80 -36.78 -109.41
C SER A 232 48.09 -38.29 -109.58
N GLU A 233 47.64 -39.12 -108.63
CA GLU A 233 47.77 -40.58 -108.74
C GLU A 233 46.87 -41.14 -109.84
N THR A 234 45.65 -40.62 -110.03
CA THR A 234 44.78 -41.04 -111.15
C THR A 234 45.32 -40.59 -112.52
N GLU A 235 45.96 -39.42 -112.62
CA GLU A 235 46.73 -39.04 -113.82
C GLU A 235 47.88 -40.03 -114.08
N LEU A 236 48.63 -40.41 -113.05
CA LEU A 236 49.71 -41.39 -113.16
C LEU A 236 49.19 -42.79 -113.55
N GLN A 237 48.06 -43.24 -113.00
CA GLN A 237 47.44 -44.51 -113.38
C GLN A 237 46.86 -44.46 -114.80
N SER A 238 46.33 -43.32 -115.25
CA SER A 238 45.89 -43.08 -116.62
C SER A 238 47.07 -43.16 -117.61
N ARG A 239 48.16 -42.41 -117.35
CA ARG A 239 49.40 -42.47 -118.16
C ARG A 239 50.04 -43.88 -118.12
N SER A 240 50.00 -44.56 -116.98
CA SER A 240 50.46 -45.96 -116.84
C SER A 240 49.63 -46.92 -117.69
N SER A 241 48.31 -46.70 -117.78
CA SER A 241 47.41 -47.49 -118.63
C SER A 241 47.62 -47.21 -120.12
N GLN A 242 47.89 -45.94 -120.49
CA GLN A 242 48.27 -45.55 -121.84
C GLN A 242 49.60 -46.18 -122.27
N ILE A 243 50.59 -46.24 -121.37
CA ILE A 243 51.85 -46.97 -121.58
C ILE A 243 51.60 -48.47 -121.77
N LYS A 244 50.78 -49.09 -120.90
CA LYS A 244 50.42 -50.52 -121.03
C LYS A 244 49.76 -50.85 -122.37
N SER A 245 48.87 -49.99 -122.87
CA SER A 245 48.24 -50.16 -124.19
C SER A 245 49.29 -50.26 -125.31
N LEU A 246 50.27 -49.35 -125.32
CA LEU A 246 51.36 -49.32 -126.30
C LEU A 246 52.32 -50.50 -126.14
N THR A 247 52.50 -51.02 -124.92
CA THR A 247 53.26 -52.26 -124.68
C THR A 247 52.53 -53.49 -125.22
N CYS A 248 51.21 -53.62 -124.99
CA CYS A 248 50.45 -54.78 -125.44
C CYS A 248 50.40 -54.91 -126.98
N GLU A 249 50.32 -53.81 -127.72
CA GLU A 249 50.44 -53.82 -129.20
C GLU A 249 51.82 -54.30 -129.68
N LEU A 250 52.89 -54.07 -128.88
CA LEU A 250 54.26 -54.50 -129.19
C LEU A 250 54.53 -55.96 -128.81
N GLU A 251 53.79 -56.51 -127.83
CA GLU A 251 53.93 -57.88 -127.33
C GLU A 251 53.06 -58.88 -128.09
N ALA A 252 51.89 -58.46 -128.59
CA ALA A 252 51.02 -59.29 -129.44
C ALA A 252 51.74 -59.82 -130.70
N VAL A 253 52.71 -59.07 -131.24
CA VAL A 253 53.51 -59.45 -132.43
C VAL A 253 54.68 -60.39 -132.07
N LYS A 254 54.89 -60.72 -130.78
CA LYS A 254 56.01 -61.54 -130.29
C LYS A 254 55.60 -62.85 -129.63
N ALA A 255 54.33 -63.03 -129.27
CA ALA A 255 53.86 -64.13 -128.43
C ALA A 255 53.04 -65.22 -129.17
N ASP A 256 52.99 -65.21 -130.50
CA ASP A 256 52.62 -66.38 -131.33
C ASP A 256 53.71 -67.50 -131.29
N LEU A 257 54.64 -67.44 -130.33
CA LEU A 257 55.86 -68.25 -130.25
C LEU A 257 56.08 -68.75 -128.81
N ALA A 258 55.88 -70.05 -128.60
CA ALA A 258 55.95 -70.76 -127.31
C ALA A 258 54.92 -70.25 -126.26
N ASP A 259 53.72 -70.83 -126.14
CA ASP A 259 53.40 -72.22 -125.74
C ASP A 259 53.78 -72.56 -124.27
N CYS A 260 52.89 -73.29 -123.61
CA CYS A 260 53.02 -74.02 -122.33
C CYS A 260 52.94 -73.31 -120.95
N THR A 261 51.76 -73.45 -120.33
CA THR A 261 51.53 -74.39 -119.19
C THR A 261 51.83 -73.99 -117.71
N LEU A 262 50.75 -73.99 -116.91
CA LEU A 262 50.61 -74.26 -115.45
C LEU A 262 51.42 -73.47 -114.39
N HIS A 263 50.76 -72.52 -113.69
CA HIS A 263 50.85 -72.46 -112.22
C HIS A 263 49.69 -71.75 -111.49
N ARG A 264 49.61 -71.99 -110.16
CA ARG A 264 49.00 -71.13 -109.10
C ARG A 264 47.47 -71.02 -108.94
N ASN A 265 46.79 -72.13 -108.68
CA ASN A 265 45.48 -72.14 -107.99
C ASN A 265 45.69 -72.27 -106.46
N SER A 266 45.82 -71.17 -105.69
CA SER A 266 46.09 -71.30 -104.23
C SER A 266 45.60 -70.19 -103.28
N GLU A 267 45.11 -69.03 -103.72
CA GLU A 267 44.88 -67.87 -102.81
C GLU A 267 43.43 -67.66 -102.32
N ASN A 268 42.43 -68.35 -102.88
CA ASN A 268 41.01 -68.00 -102.68
C ASN A 268 40.33 -68.53 -101.39
N LEU A 269 40.99 -69.32 -100.54
CA LEU A 269 40.33 -69.96 -99.37
C LEU A 269 40.43 -69.18 -98.05
N ALA A 270 41.30 -68.17 -97.94
CA ALA A 270 41.55 -67.50 -96.66
C ALA A 270 40.44 -66.51 -96.22
N ARG A 271 39.78 -65.82 -97.17
CA ARG A 271 38.88 -64.69 -96.84
C ARG A 271 37.61 -65.07 -96.05
N LYS A 272 37.06 -66.27 -96.25
CA LYS A 272 35.71 -66.64 -95.80
C LYS A 272 35.55 -67.01 -94.32
N ARG A 273 36.61 -66.95 -93.49
CA ARG A 273 36.51 -67.26 -92.05
C ARG A 273 36.26 -66.04 -91.15
N ILE A 274 36.69 -64.85 -91.56
CA ILE A 274 36.73 -63.65 -90.69
C ILE A 274 35.36 -62.95 -90.61
N GLU A 275 34.48 -63.14 -91.60
CA GLU A 275 33.18 -62.45 -91.67
C GLU A 275 32.15 -62.95 -90.65
N LEU A 276 32.28 -64.20 -90.16
CA LEU A 276 31.31 -64.80 -89.22
C LEU A 276 31.53 -64.33 -87.78
N GLU A 277 32.79 -64.27 -87.31
CA GLU A 277 33.15 -63.94 -85.92
C GLU A 277 32.77 -62.49 -85.51
N VAL A 278 32.53 -61.62 -86.51
CA VAL A 278 32.09 -60.22 -86.33
C VAL A 278 30.57 -60.10 -86.14
N ALA A 279 29.79 -61.16 -86.44
CA ALA A 279 28.34 -61.17 -86.25
C ALA A 279 27.96 -61.41 -84.78
N ASP A 280 28.40 -62.53 -84.21
CA ASP A 280 28.02 -63.01 -82.87
C ASP A 280 28.31 -61.99 -81.75
N LEU A 281 29.44 -61.27 -81.87
CA LEU A 281 29.85 -60.21 -80.93
C LEU A 281 28.92 -58.98 -80.93
N ARG A 282 28.13 -58.76 -81.99
CA ARG A 282 27.17 -57.65 -82.07
C ARG A 282 25.84 -58.01 -81.40
N GLU A 283 25.41 -59.26 -81.51
CA GLU A 283 24.18 -59.75 -80.90
C GLU A 283 24.29 -59.79 -79.37
N MET A 284 25.43 -60.26 -78.84
CA MET A 284 25.74 -60.23 -77.40
C MET A 284 25.75 -58.80 -76.81
N LYS A 285 26.23 -57.81 -77.58
CA LYS A 285 26.19 -56.39 -77.16
C LYS A 285 24.75 -55.89 -77.01
N LEU A 286 23.84 -56.28 -77.92
CA LEU A 286 22.43 -55.87 -77.87
C LEU A 286 21.77 -56.40 -76.58
N ALA A 287 21.97 -57.68 -76.27
CA ALA A 287 21.39 -58.33 -75.09
C ALA A 287 21.80 -57.67 -73.76
N PHE A 288 23.08 -57.29 -73.61
CA PHE A 288 23.53 -56.54 -72.42
C PHE A 288 22.97 -55.12 -72.37
N THR A 289 22.73 -54.48 -73.52
CA THR A 289 22.14 -53.12 -73.56
C THR A 289 20.70 -53.15 -73.06
N GLU A 290 19.87 -54.09 -73.52
CA GLU A 290 18.50 -54.25 -72.99
C GLU A 290 18.47 -54.61 -71.50
N GLN A 291 19.47 -55.33 -70.99
CA GLN A 291 19.55 -55.67 -69.57
C GLN A 291 19.89 -54.44 -68.70
N ILE A 292 20.68 -53.50 -69.21
CA ILE A 292 20.96 -52.22 -68.56
C ILE A 292 19.69 -51.36 -68.53
N GLU A 293 19.00 -51.17 -69.66
CA GLU A 293 17.75 -50.40 -69.71
C GLU A 293 16.69 -50.95 -68.72
N ARG A 294 16.57 -52.27 -68.59
CA ARG A 294 15.66 -52.92 -67.62
C ARG A 294 16.05 -52.66 -66.16
N GLN A 295 17.34 -52.47 -65.87
CA GLN A 295 17.82 -52.09 -64.53
C GLN A 295 17.64 -50.59 -64.27
N GLU A 296 17.87 -49.74 -65.26
CA GLU A 296 17.64 -48.28 -65.16
C GLU A 296 16.15 -47.99 -64.93
N GLN A 297 15.24 -48.59 -65.69
CA GLN A 297 13.79 -48.49 -65.47
C GLN A 297 13.31 -49.05 -64.11
N PHE A 298 14.12 -49.88 -63.43
CA PHE A 298 13.83 -50.36 -62.07
C PHE A 298 14.36 -49.36 -61.03
N ILE A 299 15.52 -48.76 -61.27
CA ILE A 299 16.08 -47.68 -60.45
C ILE A 299 15.18 -46.44 -60.49
N GLU A 300 14.66 -46.02 -61.66
CA GLU A 300 13.71 -44.91 -61.78
C GLU A 300 12.42 -45.15 -60.96
N ARG A 301 11.89 -46.39 -60.99
CA ARG A 301 10.72 -46.77 -60.18
C ARG A 301 11.02 -46.67 -58.69
N LEU A 302 12.15 -47.21 -58.23
CA LEU A 302 12.58 -47.09 -56.83
C LEU A 302 12.84 -45.64 -56.42
N GLN A 303 13.34 -44.78 -57.31
CA GLN A 303 13.51 -43.35 -57.05
C GLN A 303 12.17 -42.61 -56.94
N SER A 304 11.19 -42.95 -57.79
CA SER A 304 9.83 -42.43 -57.70
C SER A 304 9.13 -42.87 -56.41
N GLU A 305 9.20 -44.15 -56.06
CA GLU A 305 8.68 -44.68 -54.79
C GLU A 305 9.34 -44.01 -53.58
N LEU A 306 10.67 -43.79 -53.60
CA LEU A 306 11.39 -43.06 -52.57
C LEU A 306 11.00 -41.58 -52.47
N SER A 307 10.63 -40.94 -53.59
CA SER A 307 10.10 -39.56 -53.57
C SER A 307 8.71 -39.51 -52.95
N ASN A 308 7.82 -40.42 -53.36
CA ASN A 308 6.45 -40.53 -52.84
C ASN A 308 6.45 -40.83 -51.32
N GLU A 309 7.33 -41.70 -50.83
CA GLU A 309 7.47 -41.96 -49.40
C GLU A 309 8.12 -40.80 -48.63
N ARG A 310 8.97 -39.97 -49.27
CA ARG A 310 9.44 -38.71 -48.65
C ARG A 310 8.32 -37.71 -48.50
N GLU A 311 7.54 -37.45 -49.55
CA GLU A 311 6.39 -36.54 -49.51
C GLU A 311 5.33 -37.00 -48.49
N ARG A 312 5.09 -38.32 -48.41
CA ARG A 312 4.24 -38.95 -47.40
C ARG A 312 4.79 -38.79 -45.98
N ASN A 313 6.10 -38.93 -45.78
CA ASN A 313 6.75 -38.70 -44.50
C ASN A 313 6.67 -37.21 -44.09
N ASP A 314 6.90 -36.27 -45.01
CA ASP A 314 6.77 -34.83 -44.75
C ASP A 314 5.32 -34.44 -44.41
N PHE A 315 4.33 -35.05 -45.08
CA PHE A 315 2.91 -34.90 -44.73
C PHE A 315 2.58 -35.46 -43.34
N LEU A 316 3.11 -36.64 -42.98
CA LEU A 316 2.96 -37.23 -41.65
C LEU A 316 3.67 -36.41 -40.56
N ASN A 317 4.85 -35.86 -40.84
CA ASN A 317 5.56 -34.95 -39.94
C ASN A 317 4.78 -33.64 -39.76
N LYS A 318 4.17 -33.10 -40.82
CA LYS A 318 3.30 -31.93 -40.72
C LYS A 318 2.11 -32.22 -39.79
N ILE A 319 1.35 -33.29 -40.03
CA ILE A 319 0.25 -33.75 -39.17
C ILE A 319 0.72 -33.95 -37.72
N LYS A 320 1.91 -34.54 -37.52
CA LYS A 320 2.51 -34.69 -36.20
C LYS A 320 2.70 -33.34 -35.52
N THR A 321 3.32 -32.34 -36.18
CA THR A 321 3.48 -31.00 -35.57
C THR A 321 2.16 -30.27 -35.37
N ASP A 322 1.14 -30.51 -36.21
CA ASP A 322 -0.21 -29.98 -36.01
C ASP A 322 -0.84 -30.57 -34.73
N LYS A 323 -0.71 -31.89 -34.53
CA LYS A 323 -1.20 -32.58 -33.32
C LYS A 323 -0.35 -32.30 -32.07
N GLU A 324 0.95 -32.05 -32.19
CA GLU A 324 1.78 -31.58 -31.07
C GLU A 324 1.38 -30.17 -30.62
N ARG A 325 1.01 -29.27 -31.56
CA ARG A 325 0.44 -27.96 -31.24
C ARG A 325 -0.96 -28.05 -30.63
N GLU A 326 -1.82 -28.92 -31.15
CA GLU A 326 -3.15 -29.17 -30.62
C GLU A 326 -3.08 -29.75 -29.18
N LEU A 327 -2.20 -30.73 -28.95
CA LEU A 327 -1.91 -31.26 -27.62
C LEU A 327 -1.39 -30.19 -26.66
N HIS A 328 -0.44 -29.35 -27.08
CA HIS A 328 0.06 -28.27 -26.22
C HIS A 328 -1.04 -27.24 -25.88
N SER A 329 -1.93 -26.92 -26.83
CA SER A 329 -3.10 -26.09 -26.58
C SER A 329 -4.04 -26.71 -25.53
N ILE A 330 -4.31 -28.01 -25.65
CA ILE A 330 -5.13 -28.76 -24.69
C ILE A 330 -4.45 -28.85 -23.32
N THR A 331 -3.13 -29.01 -23.25
CA THR A 331 -2.38 -28.96 -21.98
C THR A 331 -2.55 -27.59 -21.30
N ASN A 332 -2.37 -26.50 -22.04
CA ASN A 332 -2.53 -25.15 -21.49
C ASN A 332 -3.97 -24.89 -21.04
N GLU A 333 -4.98 -25.40 -21.76
CA GLU A 333 -6.39 -25.32 -21.37
C GLU A 333 -6.69 -26.16 -20.11
N VAL A 334 -6.13 -27.37 -19.99
CA VAL A 334 -6.21 -28.21 -18.79
C VAL A 334 -5.54 -27.54 -17.59
N ASP A 335 -4.38 -26.91 -17.76
CA ASP A 335 -3.69 -26.18 -16.69
C ASP A 335 -4.50 -24.94 -16.26
N HIS A 336 -5.10 -24.20 -17.20
CA HIS A 336 -6.03 -23.10 -16.88
C HIS A 336 -7.27 -23.60 -16.13
N LEU A 337 -7.87 -24.71 -16.54
CA LEU A 337 -9.00 -25.32 -15.84
C LEU A 337 -8.61 -25.83 -14.45
N HIS A 338 -7.40 -26.37 -14.28
CA HIS A 338 -6.88 -26.83 -12.99
C HIS A 338 -6.62 -25.65 -12.04
N GLN A 339 -6.04 -24.56 -12.55
CA GLN A 339 -5.84 -23.30 -11.82
C GLN A 339 -7.19 -22.70 -11.38
N HIS A 340 -8.17 -22.63 -12.28
CA HIS A 340 -9.52 -22.12 -11.99
C HIS A 340 -10.28 -23.02 -11.00
N ASN A 341 -10.15 -24.35 -11.10
CA ASN A 341 -10.77 -25.29 -10.17
C ASN A 341 -10.13 -25.20 -8.76
N LYS A 342 -8.82 -24.95 -8.69
CA LYS A 342 -8.12 -24.66 -7.43
C LYS A 342 -8.62 -23.36 -6.80
N GLU A 343 -8.80 -22.29 -7.59
CA GLU A 343 -9.37 -21.02 -7.13
C GLU A 343 -10.82 -21.17 -6.66
N LEU A 344 -11.66 -21.91 -7.39
CA LEU A 344 -13.01 -22.26 -6.96
C LEU A 344 -13.01 -23.06 -5.64
N SER A 345 -12.08 -23.99 -5.48
CA SER A 345 -11.93 -24.79 -4.26
C SER A 345 -11.53 -23.92 -3.06
N SER A 346 -10.60 -22.97 -3.24
CA SER A 346 -10.24 -21.99 -2.20
C SER A 346 -11.43 -21.11 -1.82
N ARG A 347 -12.18 -20.60 -2.81
CA ARG A 347 -13.38 -19.78 -2.59
C ARG A 347 -14.58 -20.55 -2.02
N LEU A 348 -14.58 -21.88 -2.14
CA LEU A 348 -15.54 -22.77 -1.47
C LEU A 348 -15.17 -22.91 0.01
N LEU A 349 -13.89 -23.20 0.31
CA LEU A 349 -13.37 -23.30 1.68
C LEU A 349 -13.53 -21.99 2.47
N GLU A 350 -13.31 -20.84 1.83
CA GLU A 350 -13.60 -19.51 2.41
C GLU A 350 -15.08 -19.34 2.78
N ARG A 351 -16.00 -19.86 1.94
CA ARG A 351 -17.44 -19.80 2.20
C ARG A 351 -17.89 -20.78 3.27
N GLU A 352 -17.28 -21.96 3.35
CA GLU A 352 -17.50 -22.92 4.43
C GLU A 352 -17.03 -22.31 5.77
N SER A 353 -15.85 -21.71 5.81
CA SER A 353 -15.35 -21.00 7.00
C SER A 353 -16.24 -19.81 7.41
N ALA A 354 -16.78 -19.06 6.43
CA ALA A 354 -17.75 -18.00 6.69
C ALA A 354 -19.10 -18.54 7.22
N LEU A 355 -19.59 -19.66 6.68
CA LEU A 355 -20.80 -20.35 7.16
C LEU A 355 -20.63 -20.88 8.59
N ASP A 356 -19.47 -21.44 8.93
CA ASP A 356 -19.16 -21.84 10.31
C ASP A 356 -19.14 -20.63 11.26
N SER A 357 -18.63 -19.49 10.80
CA SER A 357 -18.63 -18.25 11.58
C SER A 357 -20.04 -17.72 11.80
N MET A 358 -20.86 -17.67 10.76
CA MET A 358 -22.27 -17.29 10.86
C MET A 358 -23.07 -18.27 11.73
N SER A 359 -22.77 -19.56 11.69
CA SER A 359 -23.42 -20.58 12.52
C SER A 359 -23.09 -20.38 14.01
N ARG A 360 -21.81 -20.09 14.34
CA ARG A 360 -21.39 -19.71 15.69
C ARG A 360 -22.02 -18.39 16.17
N GLU A 361 -22.16 -17.39 15.28
CA GLU A 361 -22.89 -16.17 15.60
C GLU A 361 -24.38 -16.43 15.87
N LEU A 362 -25.04 -17.29 15.09
CA LEU A 362 -26.43 -17.69 15.33
C LEU A 362 -26.62 -18.45 16.65
N GLU A 363 -25.66 -19.28 17.06
CA GLU A 363 -25.66 -19.96 18.36
C GLU A 363 -25.50 -18.96 19.53
N ILE A 364 -24.65 -17.93 19.36
CA ILE A 364 -24.53 -16.80 20.29
C ILE A 364 -25.82 -15.96 20.33
N PHE A 365 -26.48 -15.71 19.20
CA PHE A 365 -27.76 -15.01 19.18
C PHE A 365 -28.89 -15.84 19.81
N THR A 366 -28.90 -17.15 19.61
CA THR A 366 -29.90 -18.06 20.19
C THR A 366 -29.76 -18.14 21.71
N SER A 367 -28.55 -18.38 22.22
CA SER A 367 -28.28 -18.39 23.67
C SER A 367 -28.54 -17.02 24.33
N ARG A 368 -28.25 -15.91 23.64
CA ARG A 368 -28.68 -14.57 24.08
C ARG A 368 -30.20 -14.41 24.12
N LEU A 369 -30.91 -14.89 23.09
CA LEU A 369 -32.37 -14.86 23.05
C LEU A 369 -32.96 -15.66 24.22
N ASP A 370 -32.48 -16.87 24.48
CA ASP A 370 -32.91 -17.73 25.59
C ASP A 370 -32.67 -17.05 26.95
N THR A 371 -31.51 -16.43 27.17
CA THR A 371 -31.25 -15.68 28.41
C THR A 371 -32.19 -14.47 28.57
N THR A 372 -32.45 -13.70 27.52
CA THR A 372 -33.43 -12.60 27.59
C THR A 372 -34.87 -13.10 27.78
N SER A 373 -35.24 -14.24 27.18
CA SER A 373 -36.54 -14.89 27.34
C SER A 373 -36.74 -15.38 28.78
N LYS A 374 -35.71 -15.98 29.37
CA LYS A 374 -35.72 -16.38 30.78
C LYS A 374 -35.86 -15.18 31.72
N CYS A 375 -35.06 -14.13 31.54
CA CYS A 375 -35.19 -12.92 32.35
C CYS A 375 -36.56 -12.24 32.17
N LEU A 376 -37.15 -12.27 30.97
CA LEU A 376 -38.51 -11.78 30.74
C LEU A 376 -39.53 -12.58 31.57
N THR A 377 -39.52 -13.92 31.50
CA THR A 377 -40.44 -14.76 32.28
C THR A 377 -40.23 -14.64 33.80
N GLU A 378 -39.00 -14.37 34.26
CA GLU A 378 -38.72 -14.01 35.66
C GLU A 378 -39.37 -12.67 36.04
N THR A 379 -39.24 -11.62 35.22
CA THR A 379 -39.92 -10.33 35.47
C THR A 379 -41.45 -10.41 35.35
N GLU A 380 -42.00 -11.26 34.47
CA GLU A 380 -43.44 -11.51 34.39
C GLU A 380 -43.97 -12.19 35.66
N ALA A 381 -43.20 -13.13 36.24
CA ALA A 381 -43.55 -13.77 37.50
C ALA A 381 -43.52 -12.78 38.68
N GLU A 382 -42.51 -11.90 38.76
CA GLU A 382 -42.46 -10.82 39.76
C GLU A 382 -43.62 -9.82 39.60
N LEU A 383 -43.99 -9.49 38.36
CA LEU A 383 -45.12 -8.61 38.05
C LEU A 383 -46.46 -9.25 38.43
N LEU A 384 -46.64 -10.56 38.23
CA LEU A 384 -47.80 -11.30 38.70
C LEU A 384 -47.86 -11.38 40.24
N GLU A 385 -46.73 -11.60 40.91
CA GLU A 385 -46.68 -11.66 42.38
C GLU A 385 -46.97 -10.30 43.03
N THR A 386 -46.44 -9.21 42.46
CA THR A 386 -46.73 -7.83 42.90
C THR A 386 -48.17 -7.42 42.60
N LYS A 387 -48.75 -7.84 41.45
CA LYS A 387 -50.18 -7.67 41.15
C LYS A 387 -51.06 -8.39 42.17
N HIS A 388 -50.77 -9.64 42.51
CA HIS A 388 -51.51 -10.39 43.53
C HIS A 388 -51.40 -9.75 44.93
N LYS A 389 -50.23 -9.21 45.29
CA LYS A 389 -50.04 -8.40 46.52
C LYS A 389 -50.89 -7.12 46.50
N TYR A 390 -51.02 -6.46 45.36
CA TYR A 390 -51.90 -5.29 45.18
C TYR A 390 -53.38 -5.68 45.31
N GLU A 391 -53.83 -6.73 44.62
CA GLU A 391 -55.22 -7.22 44.69
C GLU A 391 -55.63 -7.61 46.13
N LEU A 392 -54.72 -8.23 46.90
CA LEU A 392 -54.90 -8.49 48.33
C LEU A 392 -54.97 -7.21 49.20
N SER A 393 -54.31 -6.13 48.78
CA SER A 393 -54.37 -4.83 49.46
C SER A 393 -55.68 -4.11 49.14
N GLU A 394 -56.11 -4.13 47.88
CA GLU A 394 -57.40 -3.59 47.42
C GLU A 394 -58.58 -4.34 48.05
N ALA A 395 -58.51 -5.67 48.19
CA ALA A 395 -59.51 -6.46 48.90
C ALA A 395 -59.61 -6.07 50.39
N LYS A 396 -58.49 -5.77 51.07
CA LYS A 396 -58.49 -5.24 52.45
C LYS A 396 -59.10 -3.84 52.52
N ALA A 397 -58.73 -2.95 51.61
CA ALA A 397 -59.28 -1.59 51.56
C ALA A 397 -60.79 -1.58 51.28
N ASN A 398 -61.28 -2.45 50.38
CA ASN A 398 -62.72 -2.62 50.14
C ASN A 398 -63.44 -3.22 51.35
N LYS A 399 -62.84 -4.19 52.07
CA LYS A 399 -63.40 -4.67 53.33
C LYS A 399 -63.52 -3.56 54.39
N GLN A 400 -62.48 -2.75 54.57
CA GLN A 400 -62.50 -1.60 55.48
C GLN A 400 -63.53 -0.54 55.06
N LYS A 401 -63.74 -0.36 53.75
CA LYS A 401 -64.77 0.53 53.19
C LYS A 401 -66.20 0.01 53.45
N ASP A 402 -66.42 -1.30 53.42
CA ASP A 402 -67.71 -1.90 53.76
C ASP A 402 -67.95 -1.96 55.28
N GLU A 403 -66.90 -2.13 56.09
CA GLU A 403 -66.94 -1.91 57.54
C GLU A 403 -67.31 -0.45 57.87
N LEU A 404 -66.70 0.53 57.18
CA LEU A 404 -67.07 1.94 57.27
C LEU A 404 -68.54 2.20 56.90
N LYS A 405 -69.08 1.58 55.84
CA LYS A 405 -70.52 1.67 55.53
C LYS A 405 -71.40 1.09 56.63
N GLN A 406 -70.98 0.01 57.31
CA GLN A 406 -71.74 -0.52 58.46
C GLN A 406 -71.69 0.43 59.66
N TYR A 407 -70.56 1.11 59.89
CA TYR A 407 -70.47 2.19 60.88
C TYR A 407 -71.33 3.41 60.47
N GLU A 408 -71.37 3.78 59.19
CA GLU A 408 -72.20 4.86 58.65
C GLU A 408 -73.71 4.55 58.76
N ILE A 409 -74.13 3.31 58.50
CA ILE A 409 -75.51 2.82 58.69
C ILE A 409 -75.88 2.79 60.18
N THR A 410 -74.99 2.34 61.07
CA THR A 410 -75.26 2.35 62.51
C THR A 410 -75.28 3.76 63.08
N LEU A 411 -74.39 4.66 62.63
CA LEU A 411 -74.46 6.10 62.92
C LEU A 411 -75.78 6.71 62.45
N SER A 412 -76.21 6.48 61.21
CA SER A 412 -77.50 6.93 60.69
C SER A 412 -78.68 6.44 61.53
N SER A 413 -78.60 5.22 62.08
CA SER A 413 -79.62 4.66 63.00
C SER A 413 -79.57 5.31 64.39
N LEU A 414 -78.39 5.72 64.85
CA LEU A 414 -78.19 6.44 66.11
C LEU A 414 -78.62 7.92 65.98
N GLU A 415 -78.35 8.56 64.86
CA GLU A 415 -78.85 9.90 64.51
C GLU A 415 -80.38 9.89 64.38
N SER A 416 -80.97 8.87 63.75
CA SER A 416 -82.43 8.71 63.70
C SER A 416 -83.04 8.60 65.10
N ARG A 417 -82.41 7.83 66.00
CA ARG A 417 -82.78 7.72 67.41
C ARG A 417 -82.50 9.01 68.21
N LEU A 418 -81.47 9.75 67.86
CA LEU A 418 -81.14 11.05 68.45
C LEU A 418 -82.24 12.06 68.10
N LEU A 419 -82.61 12.16 66.82
CA LEU A 419 -83.68 13.03 66.32
C LEU A 419 -85.04 12.69 66.96
N GLU A 420 -85.33 11.40 67.18
CA GLU A 420 -86.52 10.97 67.93
C GLU A 420 -86.42 11.32 69.43
N SER A 421 -85.22 11.29 70.03
CA SER A 421 -85.00 11.77 71.40
C SER A 421 -85.08 13.29 71.53
N GLU A 422 -84.64 14.05 70.52
CA GLU A 422 -84.75 15.51 70.42
C GLU A 422 -86.21 15.94 70.22
N SER A 423 -86.99 15.18 69.46
CA SER A 423 -88.45 15.32 69.34
C SER A 423 -89.16 15.10 70.69
N GLN A 424 -88.67 14.17 71.53
CA GLN A 424 -89.14 14.00 72.90
C GLN A 424 -88.68 15.14 73.83
N LEU A 425 -87.42 15.58 73.71
CA LEU A 425 -86.86 16.74 74.45
C LEU A 425 -87.60 18.05 74.13
N THR A 426 -88.06 18.22 72.89
CA THR A 426 -88.87 19.36 72.44
C THR A 426 -90.26 19.37 73.08
N LYS A 427 -90.81 18.20 73.46
CA LYS A 427 -92.03 18.13 74.29
C LYS A 427 -91.76 18.44 75.76
N CYS A 428 -90.59 18.11 76.27
CA CYS A 428 -90.21 18.36 77.67
C CYS A 428 -89.84 19.84 77.94
N THR A 429 -89.18 20.52 77.00
CA THR A 429 -88.73 21.93 77.14
C THR A 429 -89.86 22.97 77.19
N GLY A 430 -91.12 22.56 77.01
CA GLY A 430 -92.28 23.40 77.28
C GLY A 430 -92.55 23.65 78.78
N GLN A 431 -91.82 22.99 79.69
CA GLN A 431 -91.94 23.17 81.14
C GLN A 431 -90.56 23.14 81.83
N TYR A 432 -90.53 23.67 83.06
CA TYR A 432 -89.42 23.58 84.03
C TYR A 432 -88.18 24.48 83.83
N ASN A 433 -88.39 25.79 83.92
CA ASN A 433 -87.36 26.71 84.42
C ASN A 433 -87.09 26.43 85.91
N GLN A 434 -86.11 25.58 86.27
CA GLN A 434 -85.47 25.62 87.60
C GLN A 434 -84.15 24.83 87.72
N TYR A 435 -83.16 25.49 88.34
CA TYR A 435 -81.87 25.00 88.86
C TYR A 435 -80.70 24.63 87.93
N ASP A 436 -79.53 25.15 88.33
CA ASP A 436 -78.19 24.97 87.75
C ASP A 436 -77.71 23.51 87.63
N SER A 437 -76.89 23.25 86.60
CA SER A 437 -75.48 22.82 86.76
C SER A 437 -74.81 22.29 85.48
N VAL A 438 -75.56 22.05 84.40
CA VAL A 438 -75.08 21.30 83.21
C VAL A 438 -74.37 22.15 82.14
N ASP A 439 -74.73 23.43 82.00
CA ASP A 439 -74.40 24.25 80.80
C ASP A 439 -72.91 24.37 80.45
N ARG A 440 -71.99 24.22 81.41
CA ARG A 440 -70.55 24.45 81.17
C ARG A 440 -69.92 23.42 80.22
N ILE A 441 -70.38 22.16 80.26
CA ILE A 441 -69.73 21.05 79.54
C ILE A 441 -70.18 20.98 78.08
N GLN A 442 -71.47 21.27 77.80
CA GLN A 442 -71.96 21.34 76.43
C GLN A 442 -71.47 22.60 75.70
N CYS A 443 -71.39 23.74 76.39
CA CYS A 443 -70.80 24.95 75.83
C CYS A 443 -69.30 24.81 75.53
N SER A 444 -68.53 24.08 76.36
CA SER A 444 -67.12 23.82 76.06
C SER A 444 -66.96 22.93 74.83
N HIS A 445 -67.66 21.79 74.76
CA HIS A 445 -67.61 20.88 73.59
C HIS A 445 -67.95 21.57 72.26
N LEU A 446 -68.97 22.44 72.24
CA LEU A 446 -69.31 23.22 71.04
C LEU A 446 -68.27 24.30 70.73
N THR A 447 -67.64 24.89 71.74
CA THR A 447 -66.54 25.87 71.56
C THR A 447 -65.29 25.20 70.98
N ASP A 448 -64.93 24.02 71.50
CA ASP A 448 -63.78 23.24 71.04
C ASP A 448 -64.02 22.69 69.62
N LEU A 449 -65.20 22.18 69.29
CA LEU A 449 -65.53 21.76 67.92
C LEU A 449 -65.47 22.93 66.92
N VAL A 450 -65.94 24.12 67.30
CA VAL A 450 -65.83 25.34 66.47
C VAL A 450 -64.37 25.83 66.34
N LYS A 451 -63.53 25.56 67.34
CA LYS A 451 -62.08 25.83 67.30
C LYS A 451 -61.37 24.87 66.36
N ASP A 452 -61.68 23.57 66.41
CA ASP A 452 -61.10 22.55 65.55
C ASP A 452 -61.52 22.71 64.08
N LEU A 453 -62.78 23.07 63.80
CA LEU A 453 -63.22 23.40 62.44
C LEU A 453 -62.52 24.67 61.90
N LYS A 454 -62.23 25.67 62.76
CA LYS A 454 -61.42 26.84 62.38
C LYS A 454 -59.94 26.46 62.17
N GLN A 455 -59.41 25.54 62.95
CA GLN A 455 -58.05 24.99 62.80
C GLN A 455 -57.92 24.32 61.41
N GLN A 456 -58.83 23.39 61.08
CA GLN A 456 -58.87 22.70 59.78
C GLN A 456 -59.02 23.69 58.61
N ILE A 457 -59.93 24.67 58.69
CA ILE A 457 -60.08 25.71 57.64
C ILE A 457 -58.78 26.52 57.47
N THR A 458 -58.03 26.74 58.55
CA THR A 458 -56.74 27.43 58.50
C THR A 458 -55.64 26.56 57.89
N GLU A 459 -55.67 25.26 58.13
CA GLU A 459 -54.76 24.27 57.52
C GLU A 459 -55.05 24.05 56.04
N TYR A 460 -56.31 23.92 55.62
CA TYR A 460 -56.67 23.91 54.20
C TYR A 460 -56.25 25.19 53.47
N LYS A 461 -56.29 26.36 54.13
CA LYS A 461 -55.74 27.60 53.58
C LYS A 461 -54.22 27.55 53.44
N LYS A 462 -53.49 27.02 54.44
CA LYS A 462 -52.02 26.79 54.35
C LYS A 462 -51.67 25.88 53.17
N VAL A 463 -52.34 24.73 53.03
CA VAL A 463 -52.15 23.79 51.90
C VAL A 463 -52.47 24.49 50.57
N THR A 464 -53.55 25.26 50.48
CA THR A 464 -53.91 26.03 49.29
C THR A 464 -52.88 27.11 48.92
N THR A 465 -52.17 27.69 49.90
CA THR A 465 -51.04 28.58 49.62
C THR A 465 -49.79 27.84 49.14
N VAL A 466 -49.49 26.66 49.71
CA VAL A 466 -48.34 25.82 49.32
C VAL A 466 -48.49 25.31 47.88
N LEU A 467 -49.64 24.72 47.52
CA LEU A 467 -49.94 24.29 46.14
C LEU A 467 -49.90 25.46 45.12
N ARG A 468 -50.18 26.70 45.57
CA ARG A 468 -50.09 27.90 44.73
C ARG A 468 -48.63 28.36 44.54
N THR A 469 -47.75 28.17 45.53
CA THR A 469 -46.31 28.43 45.38
C THR A 469 -45.60 27.35 44.56
N GLU A 470 -45.93 26.05 44.76
CA GLU A 470 -45.43 24.95 43.92
C GLU A 470 -45.77 25.19 42.44
N ARG A 471 -47.03 25.54 42.14
CA ARG A 471 -47.44 25.87 40.76
C ARG A 471 -46.67 27.06 40.17
N ALA A 472 -46.30 28.05 40.99
CA ALA A 472 -45.49 29.18 40.52
C ALA A 472 -44.04 28.75 40.21
N GLN A 473 -43.43 27.94 41.07
CA GLN A 473 -42.10 27.37 40.84
C GLN A 473 -42.07 26.46 39.60
N LEU A 474 -43.10 25.63 39.40
CA LEU A 474 -43.24 24.80 38.19
C LEU A 474 -43.39 25.65 36.92
N GLN A 475 -44.11 26.77 36.97
CA GLN A 475 -44.18 27.69 35.84
C GLN A 475 -42.81 28.36 35.56
N GLU A 476 -42.06 28.71 36.60
CA GLU A 476 -40.72 29.27 36.46
C GLU A 476 -39.72 28.26 35.85
N THR A 477 -39.80 26.97 36.23
CA THR A 477 -38.97 25.93 35.61
C THR A 477 -39.35 25.66 34.15
N VAL A 478 -40.63 25.70 33.79
CA VAL A 478 -41.08 25.63 32.39
C VAL A 478 -40.50 26.80 31.58
N ASN A 479 -40.66 28.04 32.06
CA ASN A 479 -40.15 29.23 31.38
C ASN A 479 -38.61 29.17 31.20
N ARG A 480 -37.87 28.63 32.17
CA ARG A 480 -36.42 28.38 32.05
C ARG A 480 -36.11 27.36 30.95
N LEU A 481 -36.81 26.21 30.95
CA LEU A 481 -36.58 25.14 29.98
C LEU A 481 -36.92 25.58 28.54
N GLU A 482 -37.92 26.44 28.35
CA GLU A 482 -38.21 27.08 27.06
C GLU A 482 -37.06 28.00 26.60
N GLY A 483 -36.47 28.77 27.53
CA GLY A 483 -35.29 29.59 27.26
C GLY A 483 -34.03 28.76 26.93
N GLU A 484 -33.79 27.67 27.64
CA GLU A 484 -32.70 26.73 27.37
C GLU A 484 -32.89 25.99 26.03
N LEU A 485 -34.12 25.64 25.67
CA LEU A 485 -34.46 25.05 24.37
C LEU A 485 -34.16 26.05 23.24
N ALA A 486 -34.60 27.30 23.36
CA ALA A 486 -34.30 28.35 22.38
C ALA A 486 -32.79 28.57 22.22
N ALA A 487 -32.04 28.64 23.33
CA ALA A 487 -30.58 28.77 23.31
C ALA A 487 -29.88 27.56 22.65
N ARG A 488 -30.35 26.34 22.90
CA ARG A 488 -29.87 25.13 22.22
C ARG A 488 -30.19 25.13 20.72
N SER A 489 -31.38 25.58 20.32
CA SER A 489 -31.74 25.71 18.90
C SER A 489 -30.86 26.72 18.16
N ASP A 490 -30.53 27.86 18.79
CA ASP A 490 -29.63 28.85 18.19
C ASP A 490 -28.17 28.38 18.16
N ALA A 491 -27.71 27.65 19.19
CA ALA A 491 -26.40 27.01 19.19
C ALA A 491 -26.26 25.96 18.08
N LEU A 492 -27.30 25.12 17.88
CA LEU A 492 -27.37 24.15 16.79
C LEU A 492 -27.36 24.84 15.43
N ARG A 493 -28.20 25.87 15.24
CA ARG A 493 -28.26 26.68 14.01
C ARG A 493 -26.91 27.30 13.66
N LYS A 494 -26.18 27.81 14.66
CA LYS A 494 -24.80 28.31 14.48
C LYS A 494 -23.85 27.19 14.09
N ALA A 495 -23.88 26.05 14.77
CA ALA A 495 -23.03 24.90 14.46
C ALA A 495 -23.26 24.39 13.02
N THR A 496 -24.51 24.35 12.55
CA THR A 496 -24.83 24.01 11.14
C THR A 496 -24.16 24.98 10.17
N VAL A 497 -24.22 26.30 10.42
CA VAL A 497 -23.56 27.32 9.58
C VAL A 497 -22.04 27.17 9.60
N ASP A 498 -21.43 26.95 10.77
CA ASP A 498 -19.98 26.76 10.89
C ASP A 498 -19.52 25.44 10.22
N ILE A 499 -20.29 24.36 10.30
CA ILE A 499 -20.07 23.11 9.54
C ILE A 499 -20.15 23.37 8.03
N THR A 500 -21.19 24.07 7.54
CA THR A 500 -21.32 24.41 6.11
C THR A 500 -20.14 25.27 5.63
N ARG A 501 -19.66 26.22 6.46
CA ARG A 501 -18.49 27.05 6.18
C ARG A 501 -17.18 26.26 6.15
N MET A 502 -17.01 25.30 7.07
CA MET A 502 -15.83 24.42 7.08
C MET A 502 -15.82 23.48 5.88
N LYS A 503 -16.96 22.89 5.53
CA LYS A 503 -17.11 22.05 4.33
C LYS A 503 -16.78 22.82 3.06
N THR A 504 -17.40 23.98 2.84
CA THR A 504 -17.14 24.80 1.64
C THR A 504 -15.70 25.29 1.56
N LYS A 505 -15.06 25.65 2.68
CA LYS A 505 -13.63 25.97 2.75
C LYS A 505 -12.75 24.78 2.35
N HIS A 506 -13.08 23.57 2.80
CA HIS A 506 -12.33 22.37 2.43
C HIS A 506 -12.51 22.00 0.95
N GLU A 507 -13.73 22.15 0.41
CA GLU A 507 -14.03 21.99 -1.02
C GLU A 507 -13.27 22.99 -1.90
N THR A 508 -13.04 24.22 -1.44
CA THR A 508 -12.14 25.17 -2.14
C THR A 508 -10.67 24.77 -2.00
N GLU A 509 -10.18 24.40 -0.81
CA GLU A 509 -8.78 23.97 -0.62
C GLU A 509 -8.41 22.71 -1.42
N LEU A 510 -9.35 21.79 -1.63
CA LEU A 510 -9.16 20.62 -2.48
C LEU A 510 -9.13 21.03 -3.96
N ARG A 511 -10.02 21.93 -4.39
CA ARG A 511 -10.03 22.46 -5.76
C ARG A 511 -8.74 23.19 -6.11
N ASP A 512 -8.30 24.11 -5.26
CA ASP A 512 -7.07 24.90 -5.46
C ASP A 512 -5.83 23.97 -5.57
N LYS A 513 -5.80 22.87 -4.80
CA LYS A 513 -4.76 21.83 -4.92
C LYS A 513 -4.87 21.05 -6.22
N THR A 514 -6.07 20.67 -6.66
CA THR A 514 -6.30 19.99 -7.94
C THR A 514 -5.87 20.86 -9.11
N ASP A 515 -6.24 22.15 -9.11
CA ASP A 515 -5.87 23.10 -10.16
C ASP A 515 -4.35 23.35 -10.17
N HIS A 516 -3.70 23.44 -9.00
CA HIS A 516 -2.24 23.54 -8.91
C HIS A 516 -1.51 22.28 -9.42
N LEU A 517 -2.04 21.08 -9.13
CA LEU A 517 -1.49 19.83 -9.65
C LEU A 517 -1.68 19.69 -11.16
N ASN A 518 -2.82 20.12 -11.70
CA ASN A 518 -3.10 20.16 -13.14
C ASN A 518 -2.14 21.12 -13.87
N GLU A 519 -1.92 22.32 -13.33
CA GLU A 519 -0.95 23.28 -13.87
C GLU A 519 0.48 22.74 -13.82
N SER A 520 0.87 22.08 -12.71
CA SER A 520 2.18 21.43 -12.58
C SER A 520 2.37 20.30 -13.60
N LEU A 521 1.35 19.46 -13.82
CA LEU A 521 1.33 18.45 -14.87
C LEU A 521 1.47 19.06 -16.27
N TYR A 522 0.72 20.12 -16.57
CA TYR A 522 0.78 20.83 -17.85
C TYR A 522 2.18 21.41 -18.13
N GLN A 523 2.81 22.00 -17.11
CA GLN A 523 4.20 22.48 -17.22
C GLN A 523 5.21 21.34 -17.42
N MET A 524 5.03 20.19 -16.76
CA MET A 524 5.87 19.01 -16.94
C MET A 524 5.69 18.38 -18.34
N GLU A 525 4.46 18.30 -18.84
CA GLU A 525 4.17 17.80 -20.19
C GLU A 525 4.77 18.71 -21.27
N ASN A 526 4.72 20.04 -21.08
CA ASN A 526 5.37 20.99 -21.99
C ASN A 526 6.90 20.87 -21.96
N LYS A 527 7.52 20.77 -20.78
CA LYS A 527 8.97 20.52 -20.65
C LYS A 527 9.39 19.20 -21.31
N TRP A 528 8.55 18.15 -21.21
CA TRP A 528 8.79 16.88 -21.89
C TRP A 528 8.70 17.02 -23.42
N LYS A 529 7.69 17.73 -23.94
CA LYS A 529 7.57 18.05 -25.38
C LYS A 529 8.75 18.89 -25.90
N GLU A 530 9.31 19.77 -25.09
CA GLU A 530 10.54 20.50 -25.44
C GLU A 530 11.77 19.58 -25.43
N ALA A 531 11.91 18.72 -24.42
CA ALA A 531 12.98 17.72 -24.37
C ALA A 531 12.97 16.80 -25.61
N CYS A 532 11.80 16.28 -26.02
CA CYS A 532 11.66 15.49 -27.24
C CYS A 532 12.14 16.24 -28.49
N LYS A 533 11.75 17.51 -28.68
CA LYS A 533 12.24 18.35 -29.80
C LYS A 533 13.76 18.55 -29.76
N THR A 534 14.36 18.66 -28.58
CA THR A 534 15.83 18.74 -28.47
C THR A 534 16.52 17.42 -28.82
N ILE A 535 15.91 16.27 -28.48
CA ILE A 535 16.40 14.95 -28.86
C ILE A 535 16.31 14.76 -30.39
N GLU A 536 15.16 15.05 -31.01
CA GLU A 536 14.99 15.01 -32.48
C GLU A 536 16.05 15.86 -33.22
N LYS A 537 16.36 17.04 -32.68
CA LYS A 537 17.40 17.93 -33.23
C LYS A 537 18.80 17.35 -33.07
N LEU A 538 19.13 16.78 -31.90
CA LEU A 538 20.43 16.16 -31.63
C LEU A 538 20.63 14.88 -32.44
N GLU A 539 19.60 14.05 -32.62
CA GLU A 539 19.65 12.88 -33.50
C GLU A 539 19.92 13.26 -34.96
N LYS A 540 19.33 14.36 -35.43
CA LYS A 540 19.60 14.88 -36.77
C LYS A 540 21.04 15.40 -36.88
N GLU A 541 21.50 16.18 -35.91
CA GLU A 541 22.87 16.68 -35.88
C GLU A 541 23.91 15.55 -35.78
N TYR A 542 23.58 14.45 -35.09
CA TYR A 542 24.40 13.23 -35.05
C TYR A 542 24.47 12.55 -36.43
N LYS A 543 23.32 12.34 -37.10
CA LYS A 543 23.28 11.76 -38.47
C LYS A 543 24.01 12.64 -39.48
N ASP A 544 23.90 13.97 -39.36
CA ASP A 544 24.65 14.93 -40.20
C ASP A 544 26.18 14.93 -39.90
N GLN A 545 26.61 14.49 -38.72
CA GLN A 545 28.04 14.27 -38.39
C GLN A 545 28.54 12.90 -38.86
N GLU A 546 27.75 11.84 -38.68
CA GLU A 546 28.02 10.49 -39.17
C GLU A 546 28.21 10.48 -40.69
N PHE A 547 27.34 11.16 -41.43
CA PHE A 547 27.47 11.33 -42.88
C PHE A 547 28.80 12.01 -43.27
N LYS A 548 29.20 13.08 -42.56
CA LYS A 548 30.47 13.80 -42.81
C LYS A 548 31.70 12.95 -42.47
N LEU A 549 31.62 12.09 -41.45
CA LEU A 549 32.68 11.14 -41.12
C LEU A 549 32.84 10.06 -42.19
N ILE A 550 31.72 9.55 -42.74
CA ILE A 550 31.72 8.62 -43.87
C ILE A 550 32.31 9.30 -45.13
N GLU A 551 31.90 10.54 -45.43
CA GLU A 551 32.41 11.33 -46.56
C GLU A 551 33.91 11.67 -46.43
N ALA A 552 34.39 12.01 -45.23
CA ALA A 552 35.82 12.20 -44.98
C ALA A 552 36.61 10.88 -45.14
N SER A 553 36.04 9.76 -44.71
CA SER A 553 36.64 8.43 -44.82
C SER A 553 36.75 7.95 -46.27
N THR A 554 35.71 8.15 -47.10
CA THR A 554 35.76 7.78 -48.52
C THR A 554 36.75 8.65 -49.29
N ASN A 555 36.75 9.97 -49.09
CA ASN A 555 37.73 10.86 -49.71
C ASN A 555 39.18 10.48 -49.34
N SER A 556 39.45 10.17 -48.07
CA SER A 556 40.76 9.66 -47.62
C SER A 556 41.10 8.30 -48.25
N SER A 557 40.13 7.41 -48.43
CA SER A 557 40.32 6.13 -49.12
C SER A 557 40.71 6.30 -50.59
N ASP A 558 40.07 7.23 -51.31
CA ASP A 558 40.36 7.50 -52.72
C ASP A 558 41.67 8.27 -52.92
N GLU A 559 42.05 9.17 -52.02
CA GLU A 559 43.39 9.77 -52.01
C GLU A 559 44.47 8.71 -51.76
N ASN A 560 44.25 7.77 -50.84
CA ASN A 560 45.17 6.64 -50.61
C ASN A 560 45.28 5.73 -51.85
N LYS A 561 44.19 5.47 -52.60
CA LYS A 561 44.25 4.74 -53.88
C LYS A 561 45.09 5.49 -54.92
N LEU A 562 44.91 6.81 -55.03
CA LEU A 562 45.67 7.65 -55.96
C LEU A 562 47.17 7.72 -55.60
N LEU A 563 47.50 7.80 -54.31
CA LEU A 563 48.88 7.72 -53.81
C LEU A 563 49.49 6.34 -54.08
N LYS A 564 48.73 5.26 -53.87
CA LYS A 564 49.16 3.89 -54.18
C LYS A 564 49.45 3.70 -55.68
N GLN A 565 48.56 4.18 -56.55
CA GLN A 565 48.76 4.14 -58.00
C GLN A 565 50.01 4.93 -58.45
N LYS A 566 50.29 6.09 -57.82
CA LYS A 566 51.52 6.86 -58.06
C LYS A 566 52.77 6.10 -57.60
N LEU A 567 52.73 5.45 -56.44
CA LEU A 567 53.82 4.63 -55.91
C LEU A 567 54.13 3.45 -56.84
N ASP A 568 53.10 2.70 -57.26
CA ASP A 568 53.26 1.54 -58.15
C ASP A 568 53.81 1.96 -59.53
N SER A 569 53.47 3.17 -60.01
CA SER A 569 54.05 3.76 -61.22
C SER A 569 55.54 4.13 -61.06
N ILE A 570 55.94 4.65 -59.89
CA ILE A 570 57.34 4.95 -59.57
C ILE A 570 58.14 3.66 -59.42
N GLU A 571 57.60 2.62 -58.76
CA GLU A 571 58.23 1.30 -58.72
C GLU A 571 58.44 0.71 -60.12
N SER A 572 57.44 0.82 -61.01
CA SER A 572 57.56 0.36 -62.40
C SER A 572 58.71 1.07 -63.13
N LYS A 573 58.82 2.40 -63.01
CA LYS A 573 59.94 3.18 -63.58
C LYS A 573 61.28 2.79 -62.97
N ASN A 574 61.35 2.57 -61.66
CA ASN A 574 62.58 2.13 -61.01
C ASN A 574 63.03 0.75 -61.48
N ARG A 575 62.11 -0.20 -61.74
CA ARG A 575 62.43 -1.51 -62.33
C ARG A 575 62.95 -1.37 -63.76
N ILE A 576 62.39 -0.47 -64.57
CA ILE A 576 62.89 -0.16 -65.93
C ILE A 576 64.31 0.40 -65.87
N MET A 577 64.54 1.45 -65.08
CA MET A 577 65.88 2.05 -64.92
C MET A 577 66.91 1.06 -64.35
N HIS A 578 66.49 0.10 -63.51
CA HIS A 578 67.38 -0.94 -63.00
C HIS A 578 67.78 -1.93 -64.11
N ASN A 579 66.84 -2.32 -64.98
CA ASN A 579 67.14 -3.16 -66.14
C ASN A 579 68.05 -2.43 -67.14
N GLU A 580 67.85 -1.13 -67.37
CA GLU A 580 68.71 -0.28 -68.21
C GLU A 580 70.12 -0.13 -67.61
N LEU A 581 70.24 -0.01 -66.28
CA LEU A 581 71.53 -0.02 -65.59
C LEU A 581 72.26 -1.36 -65.77
N GLU A 582 71.53 -2.48 -65.76
CA GLU A 582 72.12 -3.81 -65.94
C GLU A 582 72.57 -4.06 -67.39
N THR A 583 71.83 -3.58 -68.40
CA THR A 583 72.30 -3.64 -69.81
C THR A 583 73.50 -2.72 -70.05
N VAL A 584 73.57 -1.57 -69.38
CA VAL A 584 74.78 -0.70 -69.39
C VAL A 584 75.97 -1.38 -68.70
N LYS A 585 75.78 -2.11 -67.60
CA LYS A 585 76.85 -2.92 -66.99
C LYS A 585 77.36 -3.99 -67.96
N LEU A 586 76.46 -4.75 -68.59
CA LEU A 586 76.81 -5.81 -69.56
C LEU A 586 77.53 -5.22 -70.79
N SER A 587 77.11 -4.05 -71.28
CA SER A 587 77.81 -3.32 -72.34
C SER A 587 79.22 -2.89 -71.92
N ARG A 588 79.39 -2.37 -70.69
CA ARG A 588 80.69 -2.04 -70.13
C ARG A 588 81.58 -3.27 -69.94
N GLU A 589 81.01 -4.41 -69.54
CA GLU A 589 81.74 -5.67 -69.37
C GLU A 589 82.23 -6.22 -70.73
N ASN A 590 81.39 -6.16 -71.77
CA ASN A 590 81.81 -6.49 -73.14
C ASN A 590 82.93 -5.56 -73.65
N LEU A 591 82.82 -4.24 -73.45
CA LEU A 591 83.88 -3.29 -73.82
C LEU A 591 85.18 -3.51 -73.01
N GLN A 592 85.07 -3.93 -71.75
CA GLN A 592 86.23 -4.33 -70.93
C GLN A 592 86.89 -5.60 -71.48
N ASN A 593 86.10 -6.56 -71.96
CA ASN A 593 86.60 -7.78 -72.60
C ASN A 593 87.25 -7.50 -73.96
N GLU A 594 86.69 -6.60 -74.78
CA GLU A 594 87.34 -6.11 -76.00
C GLU A 594 88.65 -5.37 -75.72
N TYR A 595 88.69 -4.49 -74.72
CA TYR A 595 89.92 -3.81 -74.29
C TYR A 595 90.99 -4.81 -73.84
N ASN A 596 90.61 -5.84 -73.07
CA ASN A 596 91.53 -6.91 -72.66
C ASN A 596 92.04 -7.68 -73.88
N HIS A 597 91.18 -8.00 -74.86
CA HIS A 597 91.56 -8.70 -76.09
C HIS A 597 92.52 -7.87 -76.98
N VAL A 598 92.28 -6.56 -77.13
CA VAL A 598 93.19 -5.64 -77.83
C VAL A 598 94.53 -5.54 -77.12
N LYS A 599 94.55 -5.62 -75.78
CA LYS A 599 95.79 -5.64 -75.01
C LYS A 599 96.57 -6.94 -75.18
N ASP A 600 95.91 -8.10 -75.21
CA ASP A 600 96.55 -9.38 -75.52
C ASP A 600 97.17 -9.39 -76.94
N GLU A 601 96.50 -8.79 -77.93
CA GLU A 601 97.08 -8.59 -79.28
C GLU A 601 98.31 -7.66 -79.26
N LEU A 602 98.27 -6.59 -78.47
CA LEU A 602 99.40 -5.66 -78.31
C LEU A 602 100.63 -6.35 -77.69
N ASP A 603 100.44 -7.15 -76.63
CA ASP A 603 101.54 -7.87 -75.98
C ASP A 603 102.07 -9.05 -76.83
N LYS A 604 101.23 -9.69 -77.68
CA LYS A 604 101.70 -10.58 -78.75
C LYS A 604 102.58 -9.86 -79.78
N LEU A 605 102.19 -8.67 -80.21
CA LEU A 605 102.98 -7.86 -81.15
C LEU A 605 104.32 -7.42 -80.52
N ARG A 606 104.32 -7.07 -79.23
CA ARG A 606 105.52 -6.76 -78.45
C ARG A 606 106.51 -7.93 -78.42
N LEU A 607 106.06 -9.13 -78.04
CA LEU A 607 106.88 -10.35 -78.07
C LEU A 607 107.44 -10.66 -79.47
N LYS A 608 106.71 -10.30 -80.53
CA LYS A 608 107.15 -10.43 -81.93
C LYS A 608 108.27 -9.44 -82.31
N SER A 609 108.29 -8.25 -81.69
CA SER A 609 109.36 -7.25 -81.84
C SER A 609 110.63 -7.61 -81.04
N GLU A 610 110.47 -8.18 -79.86
CA GLU A 610 111.60 -8.64 -79.03
C GLU A 610 112.30 -9.84 -79.68
N SER A 611 111.55 -10.73 -80.34
CA SER A 611 112.08 -11.86 -81.15
C SER A 611 112.92 -11.43 -82.37
N THR A 612 112.73 -10.21 -82.90
CA THR A 612 113.39 -9.74 -84.13
C THR A 612 114.62 -8.86 -83.88
N THR A 613 114.89 -8.45 -82.63
CA THR A 613 115.91 -7.42 -82.31
C THR A 613 117.25 -8.00 -81.81
N VAL A 614 117.39 -9.32 -81.67
CA VAL A 614 118.57 -9.99 -81.06
C VAL A 614 119.67 -10.37 -82.09
N LYS A 615 119.70 -9.73 -83.28
CA LYS A 615 120.66 -10.08 -84.36
C LYS A 615 121.50 -8.94 -84.94
N VAL A 616 121.47 -7.74 -84.36
CA VAL A 616 122.29 -6.60 -84.81
C VAL A 616 122.88 -5.87 -83.59
N SER A 617 124.22 -5.90 -83.46
CA SER A 617 125.12 -5.07 -82.60
C SER A 617 124.57 -4.56 -81.25
N ALA A 618 125.11 -4.89 -80.07
CA ALA A 618 126.50 -5.14 -79.68
C ALA A 618 127.50 -4.04 -80.13
N GLY A 619 127.76 -3.03 -79.27
CA GLY A 619 129.12 -2.51 -79.13
C GLY A 619 129.45 -1.00 -79.19
N ILE A 620 128.70 -0.09 -78.54
CA ILE A 620 129.18 1.28 -78.17
C ILE A 620 128.60 1.57 -76.75
N GLN A 621 129.28 1.37 -75.62
CA GLN A 621 130.36 2.18 -74.98
C GLN A 621 130.04 3.69 -74.88
N ALA A 622 130.33 4.45 -73.82
CA ALA A 622 130.68 4.27 -72.39
C ALA A 622 130.76 5.70 -71.77
N VAL A 623 131.25 5.89 -70.52
CA VAL A 623 131.53 7.21 -69.87
C VAL A 623 130.24 7.97 -69.43
N GLN A 624 130.02 8.51 -68.23
CA GLN A 624 130.59 8.47 -66.84
C GLN A 624 129.38 8.30 -65.87
N LYS A 625 129.37 7.65 -64.70
CA LYS A 625 130.25 7.53 -63.49
C LYS A 625 130.08 8.64 -62.42
N SER A 626 129.92 8.18 -61.15
CA SER A 626 129.94 8.92 -59.85
C SER A 626 128.82 9.96 -59.61
N GLU A 627 128.28 10.21 -58.42
CA GLU A 627 128.47 9.66 -57.04
C GLU A 627 127.13 9.11 -56.49
N ASN A 628 126.97 8.26 -55.45
CA ASN A 628 127.68 7.89 -54.19
C ASN A 628 127.22 8.63 -52.90
N ALA A 629 127.08 7.84 -51.82
CA ALA A 629 126.73 8.17 -50.42
C ALA A 629 125.33 8.80 -50.12
N SER A 630 124.72 8.72 -48.93
CA SER A 630 124.46 7.61 -47.97
C SER A 630 123.97 8.17 -46.62
N THR A 631 122.73 7.87 -46.18
CA THR A 631 122.35 7.74 -44.74
C THR A 631 120.99 7.01 -44.59
N ASN A 632 120.65 6.58 -43.37
CA ASN A 632 119.65 5.55 -43.05
C ASN A 632 118.35 6.07 -42.39
N THR A 633 117.49 5.09 -42.01
CA THR A 633 116.24 5.10 -41.21
C THR A 633 114.94 5.45 -41.96
N GLU A 634 113.81 4.74 -41.76
CA GLU A 634 113.49 3.65 -40.80
C GLU A 634 112.57 2.54 -41.40
N ASN A 635 112.21 1.51 -40.62
CA ASN A 635 111.55 0.26 -41.06
C ASN A 635 110.08 0.13 -40.58
N ILE A 636 109.28 -0.75 -41.22
CA ILE A 636 108.53 -1.91 -40.63
C ILE A 636 107.32 -2.36 -41.50
N GLU A 637 107.37 -3.63 -41.96
CA GLU A 637 106.31 -4.67 -42.12
C GLU A 637 105.02 -4.42 -42.98
N LYS A 638 104.71 -5.25 -44.02
CA LYS A 638 104.15 -6.64 -44.12
C LYS A 638 102.61 -6.74 -43.94
N ASN A 639 101.85 -7.70 -44.52
CA ASN A 639 101.99 -8.62 -45.67
C ASN A 639 100.65 -9.41 -45.87
N GLU A 640 100.36 -9.94 -47.08
CA GLU A 640 99.35 -11.03 -47.38
C GLU A 640 97.86 -10.76 -46.99
N MET A 641 96.80 -11.52 -47.36
CA MET A 641 96.43 -12.55 -48.38
C MET A 641 94.88 -12.38 -48.61
N GLU A 642 94.27 -12.47 -49.80
CA GLU A 642 93.95 -13.62 -50.69
C GLU A 642 92.68 -14.45 -50.31
N TYR A 643 92.07 -15.07 -51.34
CA TYR A 643 91.05 -16.15 -51.36
C TYR A 643 89.51 -15.86 -51.32
N LEU A 644 88.87 -16.30 -52.42
CA LEU A 644 87.49 -16.82 -52.57
C LEU A 644 87.34 -18.20 -51.85
N PRO A 645 86.13 -18.83 -51.62
CA PRO A 645 85.04 -18.93 -52.61
C PRO A 645 83.58 -19.30 -52.16
N LYS A 646 82.72 -19.53 -53.18
CA LYS A 646 81.58 -20.49 -53.30
C LYS A 646 80.17 -20.17 -52.73
N LEU A 647 79.19 -20.47 -53.59
CA LEU A 647 77.76 -20.67 -53.31
C LEU A 647 77.47 -22.07 -52.76
N GLN A 648 76.37 -22.23 -52.01
CA GLN A 648 75.50 -23.41 -52.12
C GLN A 648 74.07 -23.15 -51.60
N LEU A 649 73.06 -23.72 -52.27
CA LEU A 649 71.69 -23.84 -51.73
C LEU A 649 71.55 -25.16 -50.96
N SER A 650 70.71 -25.19 -49.93
CA SER A 650 70.05 -26.42 -49.46
C SER A 650 68.76 -26.13 -48.67
N ARG A 651 67.80 -27.06 -48.74
CA ARG A 651 66.52 -27.04 -48.01
C ARG A 651 66.66 -27.79 -46.67
N SER A 652 65.87 -27.44 -45.65
CA SER A 652 64.76 -28.30 -45.14
C SER A 652 64.36 -28.02 -43.66
N LYS A 653 63.05 -28.18 -43.44
CA LYS A 653 62.27 -28.50 -42.21
C LYS A 653 63.09 -29.18 -41.08
N GLN A 654 62.79 -29.00 -39.78
CA GLN A 654 61.55 -29.47 -39.10
C GLN A 654 61.36 -28.89 -37.67
N TYR A 655 60.08 -28.85 -37.21
CA TYR A 655 59.53 -29.01 -35.83
C TYR A 655 60.29 -28.39 -34.61
N SER A 656 59.71 -27.48 -33.81
CA SER A 656 58.50 -27.55 -32.94
C SER A 656 58.66 -28.36 -31.64
N GLU A 657 58.66 -27.70 -30.47
CA GLU A 657 57.70 -28.00 -29.37
C GLU A 657 57.68 -26.99 -28.17
N ARG A 658 56.52 -26.99 -27.47
CA ARG A 658 56.25 -26.71 -26.03
C ARG A 658 56.62 -25.36 -25.34
N ASN A 659 55.65 -24.43 -25.32
CA ASN A 659 54.60 -24.27 -24.29
C ASN A 659 54.95 -24.35 -22.77
N LYS A 660 54.38 -23.41 -21.97
CA LYS A 660 54.23 -23.35 -20.48
C LYS A 660 55.45 -22.98 -19.62
N MET A 661 55.35 -22.34 -18.43
CA MET A 661 54.30 -21.56 -17.71
C MET A 661 54.95 -20.90 -16.46
N ARG A 662 54.33 -19.84 -15.89
CA ARG A 662 54.33 -19.39 -14.46
C ARG A 662 55.66 -19.42 -13.65
N ASN A 663 56.03 -18.40 -12.87
CA ASN A 663 55.24 -17.87 -11.73
C ASN A 663 55.94 -16.64 -11.04
N ALA A 664 55.24 -16.06 -10.05
CA ALA A 664 55.77 -15.34 -8.87
C ALA A 664 56.40 -13.92 -8.99
N SER A 665 55.65 -12.96 -8.44
CA SER A 665 56.08 -11.75 -7.67
C SER A 665 56.72 -12.19 -6.31
N PRO A 666 57.26 -11.34 -5.38
CA PRO A 666 57.04 -9.88 -5.23
C PRO A 666 58.15 -8.99 -4.58
N TYR A 667 57.84 -7.69 -4.43
CA TYR A 667 58.38 -6.68 -3.47
C TYR A 667 59.87 -6.23 -3.64
N GLU A 668 60.32 -5.01 -3.28
CA GLU A 668 59.70 -3.91 -2.49
C GLU A 668 60.22 -2.48 -2.86
N SER A 669 59.32 -1.48 -2.94
CA SER A 669 59.60 0.00 -2.92
C SER A 669 60.44 0.59 -4.09
N VAL A 670 60.71 1.91 -4.24
CA VAL A 670 60.38 3.14 -3.46
C VAL A 670 60.12 4.35 -4.41
N LYS A 671 60.02 5.59 -3.91
CA LYS A 671 59.73 6.84 -4.66
C LYS A 671 60.97 7.69 -5.03
N PHE A 672 60.81 8.56 -6.03
CA PHE A 672 61.55 9.84 -6.18
C PHE A 672 60.57 10.95 -6.64
N THR A 673 61.00 12.23 -6.62
CA THR A 673 60.11 13.41 -6.70
C THR A 673 60.46 14.44 -7.78
N ASN A 674 59.41 14.87 -8.50
CA ASN A 674 59.08 16.16 -9.14
C ASN A 674 60.16 17.14 -9.65
N HIS A 675 59.84 17.75 -10.79
CA HIS A 675 60.34 19.04 -11.27
C HIS A 675 59.16 19.82 -11.88
N ASP A 676 59.06 21.14 -11.64
CA ASP A 676 57.96 21.97 -12.17
C ASP A 676 58.21 22.48 -13.59
N LEU A 677 57.13 22.63 -14.38
CA LEU A 677 56.84 23.80 -15.24
C LEU A 677 55.39 23.77 -15.76
N ASN A 678 54.76 24.93 -15.96
CA ASN A 678 53.32 25.06 -16.25
C ASN A 678 52.97 25.09 -17.74
N SER A 679 51.99 24.28 -18.16
CA SER A 679 51.09 24.60 -19.29
C SER A 679 49.80 23.75 -19.31
N SER A 680 48.67 24.41 -19.59
CA SER A 680 47.38 23.89 -20.10
C SER A 680 46.53 22.88 -19.29
N ASP A 681 45.28 22.74 -19.76
CA ASP A 681 44.36 21.58 -19.64
C ASP A 681 43.78 21.17 -18.27
N ASN A 682 42.85 21.98 -17.76
CA ASN A 682 41.81 21.49 -16.84
C ASN A 682 40.70 20.72 -17.59
N SER A 683 41.03 19.48 -17.98
CA SER A 683 40.02 18.45 -18.29
C SER A 683 39.13 18.18 -17.06
N PRO A 684 37.82 17.90 -17.22
CA PRO A 684 36.93 17.67 -16.09
C PRO A 684 37.23 16.39 -15.27
N ASP A 685 37.98 15.43 -15.83
CA ASP A 685 38.21 14.10 -15.25
C ASP A 685 39.40 13.99 -14.27
N SER A 686 39.80 15.10 -13.63
CA SER A 686 40.73 15.03 -12.51
C SER A 686 40.07 14.42 -11.27
N ILE A 687 40.77 13.47 -10.61
CA ILE A 687 40.34 12.86 -9.34
C ILE A 687 40.15 13.94 -8.27
N GLU A 688 41.00 14.98 -8.25
CA GLU A 688 40.89 16.12 -7.33
C GLU A 688 39.54 16.85 -7.48
N SER A 689 39.11 17.08 -8.73
CA SER A 689 37.82 17.73 -9.05
C SER A 689 36.63 16.87 -8.59
N ARG A 690 36.72 15.55 -8.81
CA ARG A 690 35.71 14.58 -8.33
C ARG A 690 35.66 14.49 -6.81
N VAL A 691 36.80 14.58 -6.13
CA VAL A 691 36.88 14.62 -4.66
C VAL A 691 36.26 15.90 -4.12
N GLU A 692 36.52 17.07 -4.72
CA GLU A 692 35.94 18.33 -4.26
C GLU A 692 34.42 18.38 -4.49
N ALA A 693 33.94 17.90 -5.65
CA ALA A 693 32.51 17.73 -5.91
C ALA A 693 31.84 16.78 -4.89
N LEU A 694 32.52 15.68 -4.50
CA LEU A 694 32.02 14.75 -3.48
C LEU A 694 32.03 15.33 -2.05
N LYS A 695 32.99 16.21 -1.70
CA LYS A 695 32.96 16.98 -0.46
C LYS A 695 31.78 17.96 -0.47
N GLN A 696 31.56 18.67 -1.58
CA GLN A 696 30.49 19.65 -1.72
C GLN A 696 29.11 18.98 -1.65
N ALA A 697 28.92 17.83 -2.31
CA ALA A 697 27.72 17.00 -2.17
C ALA A 697 27.51 16.48 -0.74
N ASN A 698 28.57 16.05 -0.04
CA ASN A 698 28.50 15.68 1.37
C ASN A 698 28.10 16.86 2.28
N HIS A 699 28.53 18.08 1.96
CA HIS A 699 28.16 19.27 2.70
C HIS A 699 26.66 19.59 2.54
N TYR A 700 26.13 19.53 1.31
CA TYR A 700 24.69 19.67 1.06
C TYR A 700 23.86 18.60 1.77
N LEU A 701 24.23 17.32 1.67
CA LEU A 701 23.53 16.23 2.36
C LEU A 701 23.55 16.40 3.89
N ARG A 702 24.64 16.92 4.47
CA ARG A 702 24.70 17.25 5.91
C ARG A 702 23.76 18.38 6.29
N MET A 703 23.68 19.45 5.49
CA MET A 703 22.70 20.52 5.70
C MET A 703 21.25 20.04 5.55
N GLU A 704 20.98 19.15 4.60
CA GLU A 704 19.65 18.60 4.34
C GLU A 704 19.18 17.70 5.49
N VAL A 705 20.07 16.84 6.00
CA VAL A 705 19.83 16.05 7.23
C VAL A 705 19.66 16.96 8.45
N GLU A 706 20.47 18.01 8.61
CA GLU A 706 20.33 18.95 9.72
C GLU A 706 18.98 19.70 9.68
N ASN A 707 18.52 20.09 8.48
CA ASN A 707 17.19 20.67 8.29
C ASN A 707 16.07 19.65 8.56
N ALA A 708 16.21 18.39 8.12
CA ALA A 708 15.26 17.34 8.46
C ALA A 708 15.16 17.12 9.99
N CYS A 709 16.29 17.09 10.70
CA CYS A 709 16.32 17.02 12.16
C CYS A 709 15.68 18.25 12.83
N LYS A 710 15.87 19.47 12.29
CA LYS A 710 15.19 20.68 12.78
C LYS A 710 13.67 20.61 12.56
N MET A 711 13.22 20.14 11.40
CA MET A 711 11.80 19.93 11.09
C MET A 711 11.17 18.91 12.05
N ILE A 712 11.83 17.77 12.28
CA ILE A 712 11.38 16.74 13.24
C ILE A 712 11.34 17.28 14.68
N ASN A 713 12.37 18.01 15.13
CA ASN A 713 12.35 18.61 16.47
C ASN A 713 11.24 19.68 16.61
N SER A 714 10.92 20.42 15.53
CA SER A 714 9.82 21.39 15.53
C SER A 714 8.43 20.73 15.59
N SER A 715 8.24 19.57 14.98
CA SER A 715 6.97 18.83 15.05
C SER A 715 6.79 18.11 16.39
N VAL A 716 7.88 17.65 17.02
CA VAL A 716 7.88 17.16 18.41
C VAL A 716 7.53 18.27 19.40
N LEU A 717 8.11 19.47 19.26
CA LEU A 717 7.77 20.63 20.11
C LEU A 717 6.28 21.02 20.03
N ASN A 718 5.63 20.83 18.88
CA ASN A 718 4.19 21.04 18.73
C ASN A 718 3.32 19.95 19.39
N LYS A 719 3.84 18.76 19.72
CA LYS A 719 3.11 17.77 20.54
C LYS A 719 3.08 18.19 22.00
N ASN A 720 4.24 18.52 22.57
CA ASN A 720 4.35 18.94 23.98
C ASN A 720 3.45 20.14 24.32
N LYS A 721 3.19 21.01 23.33
CA LYS A 721 2.32 22.18 23.49
C LYS A 721 0.84 21.85 23.68
N MET A 722 0.35 20.71 23.15
CA MET A 722 -0.99 20.21 23.47
C MET A 722 -1.05 19.56 24.86
N GLU A 723 0.03 18.93 25.31
CA GLU A 723 0.10 18.34 26.66
C GLU A 723 0.08 19.43 27.75
N GLU A 724 0.73 20.58 27.54
CA GLU A 724 0.64 21.73 28.46
C GLU A 724 -0.78 22.34 28.51
N GLU A 725 -1.52 22.42 27.40
CA GLU A 725 -2.91 22.90 27.42
C GLU A 725 -3.84 21.92 28.17
N PHE A 726 -3.68 20.61 28.00
CA PHE A 726 -4.44 19.61 28.78
C PHE A 726 -4.14 19.65 30.29
N LEU A 727 -2.92 20.03 30.69
CA LEU A 727 -2.54 20.19 32.10
C LEU A 727 -3.10 21.46 32.77
N SER A 728 -3.74 22.36 32.00
CA SER A 728 -4.26 23.64 32.50
C SER A 728 -5.68 23.58 33.10
N MET A 729 -6.42 22.47 32.91
CA MET A 729 -7.80 22.37 33.41
C MET A 729 -7.90 22.22 34.95
N PRO A 730 -9.00 22.70 35.58
CA PRO A 730 -9.14 22.65 37.05
C PRO A 730 -9.21 21.22 37.60
N LYS A 731 -8.33 20.90 38.56
CA LYS A 731 -8.27 19.58 39.20
C LYS A 731 -9.45 19.34 40.15
N VAL A 732 -10.49 18.68 39.65
CA VAL A 732 -11.56 18.10 40.49
C VAL A 732 -10.94 16.96 41.33
N LYS A 733 -11.16 17.00 42.65
CA LYS A 733 -10.73 15.92 43.56
C LYS A 733 -11.73 14.78 43.53
N TYR A 734 -11.29 13.59 43.11
CA TYR A 734 -11.97 12.33 43.39
C TYR A 734 -11.24 11.57 44.51
N PRO A 735 -11.94 10.79 45.36
CA PRO A 735 -11.35 10.08 46.48
C PRO A 735 -10.61 8.80 46.06
N ASN A 736 -9.71 8.33 46.92
CA ASN A 736 -8.86 7.16 46.67
C ASN A 736 -9.65 5.86 46.48
N LEU A 737 -9.26 5.04 45.50
CA LEU A 737 -9.53 3.60 45.48
C LEU A 737 -8.30 2.79 45.04
N THR A 738 -7.89 1.91 45.95
CA THR A 738 -7.18 0.63 45.78
C THR A 738 -6.48 0.31 44.44
N GLN A 739 -5.15 0.42 44.50
CA GLN A 739 -4.15 -0.46 43.89
C GLN A 739 -4.65 -1.88 43.50
N PHE A 740 -4.26 -2.35 42.30
CA PHE A 740 -4.33 -3.75 41.87
C PHE A 740 -3.03 -4.13 41.14
N ASP A 741 -2.57 -5.37 41.31
CA ASP A 741 -1.25 -5.84 40.84
C ASP A 741 -1.22 -6.31 39.37
N LEU A 742 -0.10 -6.04 38.69
CA LEU A 742 0.19 -6.53 37.34
C LEU A 742 0.80 -7.94 37.38
N GLY A 743 -0.06 -8.95 37.27
CA GLY A 743 0.33 -10.37 37.21
C GLY A 743 1.05 -10.75 35.90
N ASN A 744 2.38 -10.88 35.95
CA ASN A 744 3.18 -11.47 34.87
C ASN A 744 2.81 -12.95 34.63
N HIS A 745 2.53 -13.36 33.40
CA HIS A 745 2.83 -14.73 32.95
C HIS A 745 3.38 -14.78 31.51
N LYS A 746 4.25 -15.78 31.27
CA LYS A 746 5.06 -15.95 30.06
C LYS A 746 4.49 -17.03 29.14
N HIS A 747 4.94 -17.05 27.89
CA HIS A 747 4.75 -18.17 26.97
C HIS A 747 5.05 -19.54 27.61
N LYS A 748 4.32 -20.56 27.16
CA LYS A 748 4.90 -21.89 26.98
C LYS A 748 4.32 -22.56 25.73
N VAL A 749 5.21 -23.03 24.87
CA VAL A 749 4.89 -23.88 23.70
C VAL A 749 4.81 -25.33 24.18
N GLY A 750 3.92 -26.13 23.59
CA GLY A 750 3.83 -27.57 23.84
C GLY A 750 3.12 -28.28 22.70
N PHE A 751 3.90 -28.93 21.83
CA PHE A 751 3.41 -30.01 20.96
C PHE A 751 3.24 -31.28 21.80
N PHE A 752 2.23 -32.11 21.50
CA PHE A 752 2.43 -33.52 21.11
C PHE A 752 1.14 -34.11 20.51
N ASP A 753 1.31 -35.14 19.69
CA ASP A 753 0.28 -35.76 18.85
C ASP A 753 -0.48 -36.91 19.54
N GLU A 754 -1.61 -37.32 18.94
CA GLU A 754 -2.15 -38.69 18.83
C GLU A 754 -2.44 -39.56 20.11
N SER A 755 -3.48 -40.41 20.18
CA SER A 755 -4.60 -40.71 19.25
C SER A 755 -5.74 -41.46 19.98
N ASP A 756 -6.82 -41.72 19.22
CA ASP A 756 -7.59 -42.99 19.18
C ASP A 756 -8.87 -43.30 20.00
N HIS A 757 -9.85 -43.79 19.23
CA HIS A 757 -10.81 -44.89 19.47
C HIS A 757 -12.16 -44.66 20.22
N CYS A 758 -13.17 -44.41 19.38
CA CYS A 758 -14.53 -44.97 19.32
C CYS A 758 -15.07 -45.91 20.44
N ILE A 759 -16.36 -45.71 20.80
CA ILE A 759 -17.31 -46.77 21.19
C ILE A 759 -18.68 -46.50 20.52
N GLU A 760 -19.29 -47.55 19.95
CA GLU A 760 -20.64 -47.52 19.33
C GLU A 760 -21.72 -48.12 20.25
N TYR A 761 -22.95 -47.58 20.22
CA TYR A 761 -24.24 -48.24 20.54
C TYR A 761 -25.38 -47.26 20.14
N ARG A 762 -26.52 -47.62 19.54
CA ARG A 762 -26.98 -48.85 18.85
C ARG A 762 -28.29 -48.54 18.08
N ASP A 763 -28.62 -49.29 17.04
CA ASP A 763 -29.93 -49.20 16.36
C ASP A 763 -31.11 -49.75 17.20
N GLU A 764 -32.29 -49.13 17.03
CA GLU A 764 -33.60 -49.80 16.94
C GLU A 764 -34.40 -49.20 15.76
N SER A 765 -35.46 -49.87 15.29
CA SER A 765 -35.93 -49.76 13.89
C SER A 765 -37.45 -49.92 13.71
N LEU A 766 -37.92 -49.72 12.45
CA LEU A 766 -39.28 -49.96 11.93
C LEU A 766 -40.32 -48.84 12.28
N VAL A 767 -41.34 -48.50 11.46
CA VAL A 767 -41.76 -49.04 10.15
C VAL A 767 -42.53 -48.00 9.28
N GLU A 768 -42.50 -48.20 7.96
CA GLU A 768 -43.39 -47.76 6.85
C GLU A 768 -44.32 -46.53 6.97
N GLN A 769 -44.27 -45.66 5.96
CA GLN A 769 -45.35 -45.62 4.95
C GLN A 769 -44.90 -45.04 3.59
N GLU A 770 -45.27 -45.72 2.48
CA GLU A 770 -45.08 -45.23 1.11
C GLU A 770 -46.29 -44.42 0.60
N SER A 771 -46.08 -43.44 -0.29
CA SER A 771 -46.84 -43.35 -1.56
C SER A 771 -46.37 -42.26 -2.55
N LYS A 772 -45.78 -42.71 -3.66
CA LYS A 772 -46.11 -42.34 -5.07
C LYS A 772 -46.30 -40.87 -5.46
N THR A 773 -45.23 -40.33 -6.06
CA THR A 773 -45.17 -39.82 -7.46
C THR A 773 -46.42 -39.23 -8.15
N VAL A 774 -46.24 -38.08 -8.83
CA VAL A 774 -46.65 -37.92 -10.26
C VAL A 774 -45.82 -36.82 -10.95
N TRP A 775 -45.48 -37.03 -12.22
CA TRP A 775 -44.91 -36.02 -13.14
C TRP A 775 -46.02 -35.39 -13.99
N LEU A 776 -45.85 -34.15 -14.46
CA LEU A 776 -46.45 -33.72 -15.74
C LEU A 776 -45.74 -32.50 -16.35
N GLU A 777 -45.96 -32.30 -17.66
CA GLU A 777 -45.19 -31.44 -18.56
C GLU A 777 -46.01 -30.22 -19.03
N ARG A 778 -45.34 -29.07 -19.23
CA ARG A 778 -45.37 -28.23 -20.46
C ARG A 778 -46.73 -27.83 -21.09
N ALA A 779 -47.04 -26.52 -21.13
CA ALA A 779 -47.47 -25.82 -22.37
C ALA A 779 -47.61 -24.27 -22.24
N GLU A 780 -46.99 -23.56 -23.19
CA GLU A 780 -47.51 -22.44 -24.01
C GLU A 780 -48.35 -21.24 -23.44
N SER A 781 -47.69 -20.06 -23.47
CA SER A 781 -48.02 -18.94 -24.40
C SER A 781 -49.05 -17.84 -24.03
N VAL A 782 -49.04 -16.81 -24.88
CA VAL A 782 -49.90 -15.62 -25.05
C VAL A 782 -49.62 -14.39 -24.16
N ARG A 783 -49.54 -13.23 -24.82
CA ARG A 783 -49.32 -11.88 -24.27
C ARG A 783 -50.64 -11.24 -23.83
N PHE A 784 -50.58 -10.17 -23.04
CA PHE A 784 -51.35 -8.96 -23.35
C PHE A 784 -50.58 -7.68 -23.01
N GLU A 785 -50.98 -6.56 -23.59
CA GLU A 785 -50.20 -5.30 -23.63
C GLU A 785 -50.89 -4.11 -22.94
N LEU A 786 -50.06 -3.14 -22.53
CA LEU A 786 -50.29 -1.68 -22.58
C LEU A 786 -51.26 -0.95 -21.60
N LYS A 787 -50.77 0.24 -21.23
CA LYS A 787 -51.46 1.48 -20.76
C LYS A 787 -52.04 1.45 -19.33
N MET A 788 -51.51 2.27 -18.41
CA MET A 788 -51.59 3.74 -18.28
C MET A 788 -52.96 4.23 -17.77
N VAL A 789 -52.94 5.01 -16.68
CA VAL A 789 -53.29 6.45 -16.65
C VAL A 789 -52.91 7.02 -15.27
N ASP A 790 -52.57 8.31 -15.22
CA ASP A 790 -52.16 9.06 -14.02
C ASP A 790 -53.31 9.39 -13.03
N LEU A 791 -52.96 10.14 -11.97
CA LEU A 791 -53.81 10.90 -11.01
C LEU A 791 -54.08 10.25 -9.64
N LEU A 792 -53.19 10.50 -8.67
CA LEU A 792 -53.32 11.65 -7.76
C LEU A 792 -52.00 11.98 -7.03
#